data_AF-A0A1Y9H1X1-F1
#
_entry.id   AF-A0A1Y9H1X1-F1
#
_cell.length_a   1.000
_cell.length_b   1.000
_cell.length_c   1.000
_cell.angle_alpha   90.00
_cell.angle_beta   90.00
_cell.angle_gamma   90.00
#
_symmetry.space_group_name_H-M   'P 1'
#
loop_
_entity.id
_entity.type
_entity.pdbx_description
1 polymer ?
#
loop_
_entity_poly.entity_id
_entity_poly.type
_entity_poly.pdbx_seq_one_letter_code
_entity_poly.pdbx_strand_id
1 'polypeptide(L)'
;MAASGPKVAPVSQRRTSVCRSGTARLSIGSIVTVLTVMAATAAQSKLLLNGTDCTLREPLYNVTFDFNALSSDLNHHVMSDEGDERFFFNVCDKPGGNGTGEARAYLVRGDTKLTLGYEPHLQLTDGRIQFAFVGEPCAGNGSRRYTLDIILLCSYERTPADLRVIPHTPDQCRYFIFWDTPLACQPLAPQFQASRCAVRETAGARHEYDLMGLATGNHEVALPDGARFVVSVCKPVRYGHLTMCPPGTGVCLVNGTDYQDYGQALPAPTLDAAGQLVMELRSKATACQNSLIVFECGTEDGVDEAGPTYRGLRDNCTHEFRWRTSLACRDTRPCSVSNPITGTWYDLGPLANRTYRLTARDNRTYEVGVCRIPASSHCPLDAGACEVTAAQSVGLGAVSSELHYETTGAPYLLYRSGAVCDATSGRRWETKLEFICETDPVEGARSGAVVPPTVVENGDCQLVVHFETVLVCEPALMACGAYNESTIDQYVDLTPLVDAARNYEARVAAGPSTAQQPARRYFLNVCRPLVPEYGLSCRGGAAACEATFDGVTARNETTLGFPDVSLVVAGDTVLMKYLRGDPCPHDPLTNLSSTVAFRCDRTAGRGVPVLVEIEHGCHYRFDWPTAVICPPERALTYVPANCSFHNPATSGWFAANATLGELALCGQQPTVATVDYRTGTLNLQYTAQADANCTSTKGLRTYNVTVACAPQSSRERTEPARCFERVQQQSPGVCALVGRDPAASPTTTPAPTMASTTDAPTTDDTTGKHVQPAGTGLGPLGIVLICLTVLGTLSGGTWYLARRHPAHCRQLYALLLCRGILNKDDYPSTLYSRVDDGETSSLLLNPANVMSDSDDDMLI
;
A
#
# COMPACT_ATOMS: atom_id res chain seq x y z
N MET A 1 20.40 -80.57 -32.22
CA MET A 1 20.36 -79.81 -33.50
C MET A 1 20.45 -78.34 -33.11
N ALA A 2 21.54 -77.60 -33.33
CA ALA A 2 22.25 -77.27 -34.58
C ALA A 2 21.57 -76.11 -35.36
N ALA A 3 22.24 -74.99 -35.70
CA ALA A 3 23.61 -74.56 -35.38
C ALA A 3 23.85 -73.02 -35.51
N SER A 4 24.94 -72.53 -34.88
CA SER A 4 25.87 -71.39 -35.22
C SER A 4 25.39 -70.13 -35.97
N GLY A 5 25.81 -68.87 -35.68
CA GLY A 5 26.98 -68.33 -34.93
C GLY A 5 28.16 -67.89 -35.87
N PRO A 6 29.21 -67.11 -35.47
CA PRO A 6 29.48 -66.20 -34.32
C PRO A 6 29.33 -64.69 -34.72
N LYS A 7 29.67 -63.59 -34.00
CA LYS A 7 30.32 -63.23 -32.70
C LYS A 7 31.85 -62.88 -32.69
N VAL A 8 32.24 -61.88 -31.86
CA VAL A 8 33.60 -61.44 -31.36
C VAL A 8 34.27 -60.20 -32.03
N ALA A 9 35.02 -59.40 -31.23
CA ALA A 9 35.74 -58.13 -31.57
C ALA A 9 37.28 -58.32 -31.73
N PRO A 10 38.14 -57.29 -32.01
CA PRO A 10 38.79 -56.53 -30.90
C PRO A 10 39.47 -55.12 -31.16
N VAL A 11 39.68 -54.35 -30.09
CA VAL A 11 40.89 -53.63 -29.58
C VAL A 11 42.04 -53.06 -30.49
N SER A 12 42.25 -51.71 -30.39
CA SER A 12 43.52 -50.93 -30.54
C SER A 12 44.24 -50.87 -31.94
N GLN A 13 45.17 -49.95 -32.28
CA GLN A 13 46.27 -49.32 -31.49
C GLN A 13 46.81 -47.98 -32.11
N ARG A 14 47.89 -47.40 -31.54
CA ARG A 14 48.53 -46.11 -31.92
C ARG A 14 49.75 -46.26 -32.86
N ARG A 15 50.02 -45.24 -33.71
CA ARG A 15 51.33 -44.57 -34.04
C ARG A 15 51.14 -43.69 -35.30
N THR A 16 51.62 -42.46 -35.52
CA THR A 16 52.73 -41.57 -35.05
C THR A 16 54.06 -41.65 -35.83
N SER A 17 54.16 -40.83 -36.89
CA SER A 17 55.37 -40.19 -37.47
C SER A 17 54.90 -38.94 -38.23
N VAL A 18 55.44 -37.70 -38.16
CA VAL A 18 56.73 -37.09 -37.75
C VAL A 18 57.76 -37.01 -38.89
N CYS A 19 58.36 -35.81 -39.03
CA CYS A 19 59.23 -35.30 -40.11
C CYS A 19 58.50 -34.98 -41.44
N ARG A 20 58.91 -33.97 -42.24
CA ARG A 20 60.14 -33.14 -42.20
C ARG A 20 59.87 -31.68 -42.66
N SER A 21 60.85 -30.79 -42.49
CA SER A 21 60.74 -29.32 -42.64
C SER A 21 61.30 -28.75 -43.95
N GLY A 22 60.66 -27.69 -44.47
CA GLY A 22 61.19 -26.79 -45.52
C GLY A 22 60.72 -27.10 -46.94
N THR A 23 60.55 -26.13 -47.86
CA THR A 23 60.71 -24.67 -47.76
C THR A 23 59.96 -23.94 -48.89
N ALA A 24 59.66 -22.65 -48.67
CA ALA A 24 59.48 -21.57 -49.67
C ALA A 24 58.17 -21.43 -50.49
N ARG A 25 57.31 -20.54 -49.96
CA ARG A 25 56.61 -19.41 -50.63
C ARG A 25 55.41 -19.66 -51.58
N LEU A 26 54.47 -18.70 -51.50
CA LEU A 26 53.26 -18.49 -52.30
C LEU A 26 52.16 -19.57 -52.09
N SER A 27 50.91 -19.23 -51.77
CA SER A 27 50.33 -17.93 -51.38
C SER A 27 49.22 -18.12 -50.33
N ILE A 28 49.21 -17.30 -49.28
CA ILE A 28 48.17 -17.31 -48.24
C ILE A 28 47.09 -16.30 -48.65
N GLY A 29 45.90 -16.80 -49.01
CA GLY A 29 44.79 -15.93 -49.45
C GLY A 29 43.37 -16.48 -49.29
N SER A 30 43.17 -17.81 -49.35
CA SER A 30 41.83 -18.37 -49.64
C SER A 30 41.28 -19.41 -48.66
N ILE A 31 41.90 -19.62 -47.48
CA ILE A 31 41.51 -20.69 -46.54
C ILE A 31 41.13 -20.18 -45.13
N VAL A 32 41.63 -19.00 -44.72
CA VAL A 32 41.34 -18.45 -43.38
C VAL A 32 39.88 -17.97 -43.25
N THR A 33 39.28 -17.49 -44.34
CA THR A 33 37.93 -16.93 -44.40
C THR A 33 36.79 -17.93 -44.17
N VAL A 34 37.04 -19.25 -44.20
CA VAL A 34 35.97 -20.26 -44.00
C VAL A 34 35.86 -20.69 -42.54
N LEU A 35 36.96 -20.70 -41.77
CA LEU A 35 36.92 -21.06 -40.35
C LEU A 35 36.68 -19.89 -39.38
N THR A 36 36.89 -18.64 -39.79
CA THR A 36 36.55 -17.47 -38.94
C THR A 36 35.05 -17.14 -38.96
N VAL A 37 34.32 -17.50 -40.01
CA VAL A 37 32.88 -17.23 -40.14
C VAL A 37 32.03 -18.14 -39.25
N MET A 38 32.45 -19.39 -39.04
CA MET A 38 31.73 -20.36 -38.18
C MET A 38 31.96 -20.14 -36.66
N ALA A 39 32.72 -19.11 -36.27
CA ALA A 39 32.99 -18.77 -34.87
C ALA A 39 32.32 -17.44 -34.42
N ALA A 40 31.49 -16.84 -35.27
CA ALA A 40 30.95 -15.48 -35.08
C ALA A 40 29.41 -15.38 -35.09
N THR A 41 28.68 -16.50 -35.07
CA THR A 41 27.20 -16.55 -35.01
C THR A 41 26.66 -17.47 -33.91
N ALA A 42 27.32 -17.47 -32.75
CA ALA A 42 26.78 -17.96 -31.48
C ALA A 42 26.18 -16.82 -30.62
N ALA A 43 25.79 -15.70 -31.25
CA ALA A 43 24.94 -14.71 -30.61
C ALA A 43 23.54 -15.32 -30.48
N GLN A 44 23.13 -15.64 -29.26
CA GLN A 44 21.79 -16.14 -28.97
C GLN A 44 20.74 -15.15 -29.49
N SER A 45 19.79 -15.64 -30.28
CA SER A 45 18.78 -14.81 -30.94
C SER A 45 17.80 -14.24 -29.91
N LYS A 46 18.08 -12.99 -29.50
CA LYS A 46 17.22 -12.19 -28.61
C LYS A 46 15.76 -12.21 -29.10
N LEU A 47 14.82 -12.61 -28.25
CA LEU A 47 13.41 -12.64 -28.61
C LEU A 47 12.83 -11.23 -28.46
N LEU A 48 12.64 -10.56 -29.60
CA LEU A 48 11.98 -9.26 -29.69
C LEU A 48 10.70 -9.37 -30.52
N LEU A 49 9.57 -8.97 -29.95
CA LEU A 49 8.26 -8.93 -30.59
C LEU A 49 7.61 -7.57 -30.31
N ASN A 50 6.92 -7.01 -31.30
CA ASN A 50 6.09 -5.82 -31.12
C ASN A 50 4.61 -6.25 -31.02
N GLY A 51 3.86 -5.61 -30.12
CA GLY A 51 2.41 -5.78 -30.02
C GLY A 51 1.65 -4.80 -30.92
N THR A 52 0.37 -5.10 -31.17
CA THR A 52 -0.54 -4.31 -32.02
C THR A 52 -1.92 -4.26 -31.38
N ASP A 53 -2.61 -3.12 -31.45
CA ASP A 53 -3.93 -2.90 -30.84
C ASP A 53 -3.99 -3.29 -29.35
N CYS A 54 -2.87 -3.04 -28.64
CA CYS A 54 -2.59 -3.48 -27.28
C CYS A 54 -2.73 -4.99 -26.98
N THR A 55 -2.64 -5.82 -28.01
CA THR A 55 -2.47 -7.26 -27.87
C THR A 55 -1.02 -7.66 -28.19
N LEU A 56 -0.53 -8.72 -27.53
CA LEU A 56 0.76 -9.32 -27.85
C LEU A 56 0.67 -10.84 -27.73
N ARG A 57 1.12 -11.55 -28.75
CA ARG A 57 1.09 -13.02 -28.82
C ARG A 57 2.50 -13.58 -28.78
N GLU A 58 2.80 -14.41 -27.78
CA GLU A 58 4.11 -15.03 -27.61
C GLU A 58 4.19 -16.38 -28.38
N PRO A 59 5.34 -16.73 -28.98
CA PRO A 59 5.45 -17.84 -29.92
C PRO A 59 5.87 -19.18 -29.29
N LEU A 60 6.24 -19.23 -28.01
CA LEU A 60 6.73 -20.44 -27.36
C LEU A 60 5.57 -21.35 -26.94
N TYR A 61 4.50 -20.77 -26.40
CA TYR A 61 3.31 -21.50 -25.94
C TYR A 61 2.00 -20.99 -26.57
N ASN A 62 2.11 -20.07 -27.55
CA ASN A 62 1.00 -19.53 -28.34
C ASN A 62 -0.03 -18.74 -27.50
N VAL A 63 0.37 -18.19 -26.35
CA VAL A 63 -0.45 -17.36 -25.47
C VAL A 63 -0.59 -15.95 -26.04
N THR A 64 -1.79 -15.38 -25.99
CA THR A 64 -2.05 -13.97 -26.26
C THR A 64 -2.34 -13.23 -24.96
N PHE A 65 -1.62 -12.14 -24.72
CA PHE A 65 -1.90 -11.14 -23.69
C PHE A 65 -2.70 -9.99 -24.31
N ASP A 66 -3.69 -9.49 -23.59
CA ASP A 66 -4.51 -8.34 -23.98
C ASP A 66 -4.43 -7.27 -22.90
N PHE A 67 -3.97 -6.08 -23.29
CA PHE A 67 -3.75 -4.93 -22.42
C PHE A 67 -4.79 -3.82 -22.63
N ASN A 68 -5.85 -4.02 -23.43
CA ASN A 68 -6.85 -2.98 -23.67
C ASN A 68 -7.51 -2.46 -22.37
N ALA A 69 -7.62 -3.31 -21.34
CA ALA A 69 -8.09 -2.92 -20.00
C ALA A 69 -7.05 -2.15 -19.15
N LEU A 70 -5.88 -1.78 -19.71
CA LEU A 70 -4.95 -0.80 -19.14
C LEU A 70 -5.17 0.63 -19.70
N SER A 71 -6.11 0.84 -20.61
CA SER A 71 -6.54 2.21 -20.99
C SER A 71 -7.28 2.87 -19.83
N SER A 72 -7.09 4.18 -19.67
CA SER A 72 -7.71 5.00 -18.61
C SER A 72 -8.17 6.31 -19.21
N ASP A 73 -9.42 6.73 -18.99
CA ASP A 73 -9.89 8.05 -19.47
C ASP A 73 -9.18 9.25 -18.78
N LEU A 74 -8.35 8.97 -17.76
CA LEU A 74 -7.77 9.95 -16.85
C LEU A 74 -6.22 9.97 -16.88
N ASN A 75 -5.59 9.08 -17.67
CA ASN A 75 -4.19 8.64 -17.55
C ASN A 75 -3.93 7.83 -16.25
N HIS A 76 -2.76 7.22 -16.19
CA HIS A 76 -2.15 6.67 -14.97
C HIS A 76 -1.06 7.62 -14.48
N HIS A 77 -0.76 7.59 -13.18
CA HIS A 77 0.29 8.43 -12.62
C HIS A 77 1.01 7.76 -11.44
N VAL A 78 2.25 8.18 -11.17
CA VAL A 78 3.09 7.66 -10.07
C VAL A 78 4.12 8.71 -9.63
N MET A 79 4.46 8.71 -8.34
CA MET A 79 5.50 9.56 -7.75
C MET A 79 6.88 8.87 -7.78
N SER A 80 7.96 9.65 -7.78
CA SER A 80 9.30 9.16 -7.45
C SER A 80 9.52 9.15 -5.93
N ASP A 81 10.21 8.13 -5.40
CA ASP A 81 10.54 8.03 -3.97
C ASP A 81 11.59 9.08 -3.52
N GLU A 82 12.40 9.59 -4.45
CA GLU A 82 13.56 10.46 -4.16
C GLU A 82 13.28 11.97 -4.39
N GLY A 83 12.05 12.38 -4.68
CA GLY A 83 11.67 13.80 -4.77
C GLY A 83 10.27 14.07 -5.34
N ASP A 84 9.89 15.36 -5.40
CA ASP A 84 8.59 15.86 -5.89
C ASP A 84 8.42 15.74 -7.43
N GLU A 85 8.70 14.56 -7.98
CA GLU A 85 8.61 14.22 -9.39
C GLU A 85 7.44 13.26 -9.64
N ARG A 86 6.52 13.65 -10.52
CA ARG A 86 5.32 12.86 -10.86
C ARG A 86 5.31 12.49 -12.33
N PHE A 87 5.29 11.19 -12.61
CA PHE A 87 5.10 10.65 -13.94
C PHE A 87 3.61 10.52 -14.23
N PHE A 88 3.21 10.86 -15.45
CA PHE A 88 1.88 10.63 -16.01
C PHE A 88 2.04 9.89 -17.33
N PHE A 89 1.21 8.90 -17.59
CA PHE A 89 1.26 8.15 -18.85
C PHE A 89 -0.07 7.46 -19.16
N ASN A 90 -0.28 7.11 -20.43
CA ASN A 90 -1.36 6.24 -20.83
C ASN A 90 -0.97 5.23 -21.90
N VAL A 91 -1.60 4.06 -21.81
CA VAL A 91 -1.37 2.92 -22.69
C VAL A 91 -2.72 2.49 -23.26
N CYS A 92 -2.73 1.91 -24.46
CA CYS A 92 -3.92 1.28 -25.05
C CYS A 92 -5.12 2.18 -25.40
N ASP A 93 -5.11 3.48 -25.07
CA ASP A 93 -6.14 4.41 -25.53
C ASP A 93 -6.29 4.36 -27.05
N LYS A 94 -7.52 4.09 -27.51
CA LYS A 94 -7.88 4.20 -28.92
C LYS A 94 -7.67 5.66 -29.37
N PRO A 95 -7.15 5.91 -30.59
CA PRO A 95 -6.90 7.27 -31.04
C PRO A 95 -8.20 8.06 -31.14
N GLY A 96 -8.39 9.00 -30.19
CA GLY A 96 -9.53 9.92 -30.17
C GLY A 96 -9.57 10.78 -31.43
N GLY A 97 -10.78 11.10 -31.90
CA GLY A 97 -11.05 11.73 -33.19
C GLY A 97 -10.72 13.23 -33.28
N ASN A 98 -9.49 13.64 -32.95
CA ASN A 98 -8.85 14.87 -33.43
C ASN A 98 -7.33 14.81 -33.18
N GLY A 99 -6.53 15.17 -34.20
CA GLY A 99 -5.07 15.09 -34.17
C GLY A 99 -4.37 16.19 -33.34
N THR A 100 -4.89 16.53 -32.17
CA THR A 100 -4.22 17.41 -31.21
C THR A 100 -3.08 16.66 -30.54
N GLY A 101 -1.83 17.04 -30.86
CA GLY A 101 -0.62 16.34 -30.40
C GLY A 101 -0.30 16.56 -28.93
N GLU A 102 -1.11 15.98 -28.03
CA GLU A 102 -0.81 15.90 -26.60
C GLU A 102 0.06 14.67 -26.28
N ALA A 103 0.93 14.82 -25.28
CA ALA A 103 1.86 13.76 -24.89
C ALA A 103 1.19 12.69 -24.03
N ARG A 104 1.05 11.46 -24.56
CA ARG A 104 0.60 10.27 -23.81
C ARG A 104 1.55 9.83 -22.70
N ALA A 105 2.74 10.40 -22.57
CA ALA A 105 3.57 10.28 -21.37
C ALA A 105 4.36 11.56 -21.09
N TYR A 106 4.40 11.98 -19.84
CA TYR A 106 5.13 13.16 -19.38
C TYR A 106 5.57 13.06 -17.91
N LEU A 107 6.62 13.80 -17.56
CA LEU A 107 7.13 13.98 -16.20
C LEU A 107 6.86 15.42 -15.75
N VAL A 108 6.32 15.60 -14.56
CA VAL A 108 6.21 16.90 -13.88
C VAL A 108 7.31 16.98 -12.81
N ARG A 109 8.15 18.02 -12.91
CA ARG A 109 9.26 18.34 -12.00
C ARG A 109 9.13 19.81 -11.59
N GLY A 110 8.53 20.05 -10.43
CA GLY A 110 8.04 21.39 -10.06
C GLY A 110 7.14 21.97 -11.17
N ASP A 111 7.34 23.24 -11.51
CA ASP A 111 6.58 23.92 -12.58
C ASP A 111 6.88 23.42 -14.01
N THR A 112 7.79 22.44 -14.20
CA THR A 112 8.22 21.98 -15.53
C THR A 112 7.57 20.66 -15.94
N LYS A 113 6.88 20.66 -17.10
CA LYS A 113 6.33 19.47 -17.76
C LYS A 113 7.26 19.02 -18.89
N LEU A 114 7.89 17.87 -18.73
CA LEU A 114 8.82 17.23 -19.67
C LEU A 114 8.09 16.13 -20.45
N THR A 115 8.13 16.17 -21.77
CA THR A 115 7.46 15.21 -22.65
C THR A 115 8.28 13.93 -22.77
N LEU A 116 7.72 12.81 -22.29
CA LEU A 116 8.34 11.47 -22.34
C LEU A 116 7.88 10.65 -23.57
N GLY A 117 6.73 10.98 -24.17
CA GLY A 117 6.36 10.52 -25.51
C GLY A 117 4.89 10.75 -25.89
N TYR A 118 4.61 10.54 -27.18
CA TYR A 118 3.28 10.73 -27.76
C TYR A 118 2.53 9.40 -28.00
N GLU A 119 3.24 8.29 -28.22
CA GLU A 119 2.65 6.99 -28.54
C GLU A 119 3.35 5.83 -27.79
N PRO A 120 2.60 4.93 -27.12
CA PRO A 120 3.14 3.77 -26.42
C PRO A 120 3.49 2.64 -27.41
N HIS A 121 4.76 2.24 -27.43
CA HIS A 121 5.23 1.12 -28.25
C HIS A 121 5.27 -0.16 -27.42
N LEU A 122 4.25 -1.02 -27.57
CA LEU A 122 4.18 -2.32 -26.88
C LEU A 122 5.22 -3.30 -27.45
N GLN A 123 6.07 -3.84 -26.58
CA GLN A 123 7.12 -4.80 -26.95
C GLN A 123 7.26 -5.91 -25.91
N LEU A 124 7.61 -7.12 -26.37
CA LEU A 124 8.13 -8.21 -25.55
C LEU A 124 9.61 -8.41 -25.88
N THR A 125 10.47 -8.34 -24.87
CA THR A 125 11.92 -8.56 -24.94
C THR A 125 12.32 -9.67 -23.98
N ASP A 126 12.59 -10.87 -24.50
CA ASP A 126 13.01 -12.04 -23.71
C ASP A 126 12.09 -12.27 -22.49
N GLY A 127 10.77 -12.18 -22.71
CA GLY A 127 9.72 -12.32 -21.69
C GLY A 127 9.36 -11.03 -20.91
N ARG A 128 10.17 -9.96 -21.02
CA ARG A 128 9.85 -8.64 -20.48
C ARG A 128 8.81 -7.98 -21.38
N ILE A 129 7.57 -7.85 -20.91
CA ILE A 129 6.54 -7.07 -21.60
C ILE A 129 6.69 -5.61 -21.15
N GLN A 130 6.71 -4.66 -22.09
CA GLN A 130 6.84 -3.24 -21.78
C GLN A 130 6.21 -2.32 -22.83
N PHE A 131 5.77 -1.15 -22.40
CA PHE A 131 5.45 -0.02 -23.27
C PHE A 131 6.60 0.98 -23.27
N ALA A 132 7.21 1.21 -24.43
CA ALA A 132 8.27 2.20 -24.60
C ALA A 132 7.72 3.51 -25.20
N PHE A 133 8.10 4.63 -24.62
CA PHE A 133 7.79 5.98 -25.09
C PHE A 133 9.07 6.72 -25.49
N VAL A 134 8.99 7.54 -26.54
CA VAL A 134 10.09 8.42 -26.99
C VAL A 134 9.60 9.85 -27.03
N GLY A 135 10.23 10.70 -26.22
CA GLY A 135 9.82 12.05 -25.88
C GLY A 135 10.56 13.14 -26.63
N GLU A 136 10.69 14.30 -26.01
CA GLU A 136 11.42 15.44 -26.57
C GLU A 136 12.95 15.35 -26.38
N PRO A 137 13.78 16.19 -27.03
CA PRO A 137 15.22 16.22 -26.80
C PRO A 137 15.58 16.50 -25.33
N CYS A 138 16.53 15.73 -24.80
CA CYS A 138 17.02 15.87 -23.43
C CYS A 138 17.97 17.08 -23.31
N ALA A 139 18.10 17.65 -22.11
CA ALA A 139 18.89 18.85 -21.84
C ALA A 139 20.42 18.64 -21.96
N GLY A 140 20.94 18.47 -23.17
CA GLY A 140 22.38 18.41 -23.45
C GLY A 140 22.70 17.91 -24.87
N ASN A 141 23.43 18.72 -25.65
CA ASN A 141 24.02 18.38 -26.96
C ASN A 141 23.15 17.52 -27.92
N GLY A 142 21.86 17.85 -28.03
CA GLY A 142 20.99 17.64 -29.20
C GLY A 142 20.73 16.20 -29.68
N SER A 143 21.26 15.17 -29.01
CA SER A 143 21.36 13.81 -29.55
C SER A 143 20.68 12.74 -28.68
N ARG A 144 20.46 13.01 -27.39
CA ARG A 144 19.57 12.23 -26.53
C ARG A 144 18.17 12.81 -26.53
N ARG A 145 17.17 11.92 -26.40
CA ARG A 145 15.77 12.26 -26.15
C ARG A 145 15.36 11.67 -24.80
N TYR A 146 14.32 12.21 -24.19
CA TYR A 146 13.67 11.53 -23.08
C TYR A 146 13.02 10.23 -23.55
N THR A 147 13.09 9.19 -22.73
CA THR A 147 12.39 7.91 -22.96
C THR A 147 11.83 7.37 -21.65
N LEU A 148 10.67 6.74 -21.72
CA LEU A 148 10.07 6.02 -20.60
C LEU A 148 9.81 4.57 -21.00
N ASP A 149 10.34 3.62 -20.23
CA ASP A 149 10.06 2.19 -20.36
C ASP A 149 9.13 1.76 -19.20
N ILE A 150 7.86 1.49 -19.50
CA ILE A 150 6.89 0.97 -18.52
C ILE A 150 6.87 -0.55 -18.64
N ILE A 151 7.45 -1.22 -17.64
CA ILE A 151 7.67 -2.67 -17.62
C ILE A 151 6.53 -3.32 -16.85
N LEU A 152 5.73 -4.14 -17.55
CA LEU A 152 4.65 -4.88 -16.93
C LEU A 152 5.20 -6.13 -16.24
N LEU A 153 4.73 -6.38 -15.02
CA LEU A 153 5.08 -7.53 -14.20
C LEU A 153 3.82 -8.35 -13.92
N CYS A 154 3.90 -9.68 -14.09
CA CYS A 154 2.78 -10.57 -13.80
C CYS A 154 2.48 -10.59 -12.30
N SER A 155 1.30 -10.09 -11.91
CA SER A 155 0.74 -10.33 -10.58
C SER A 155 -0.63 -10.99 -10.62
N TYR A 156 -0.74 -12.17 -10.02
CA TYR A 156 -1.98 -12.93 -9.89
C TYR A 156 -2.89 -12.47 -8.73
N GLU A 157 -2.61 -11.30 -8.13
CA GLU A 157 -3.45 -10.71 -7.08
C GLU A 157 -4.40 -9.65 -7.67
N ARG A 158 -5.49 -9.35 -6.96
CA ARG A 158 -6.47 -8.31 -7.33
C ARG A 158 -6.36 -7.05 -6.45
N THR A 159 -5.18 -6.81 -5.88
CA THR A 159 -4.84 -5.53 -5.25
C THR A 159 -4.89 -4.41 -6.28
N PRO A 160 -5.03 -3.12 -5.88
CA PRO A 160 -4.75 -2.02 -6.79
C PRO A 160 -3.37 -2.21 -7.43
N ALA A 161 -3.27 -1.92 -8.73
CA ALA A 161 -2.10 -2.23 -9.53
C ALA A 161 -0.93 -1.32 -9.12
N ASP A 162 0.08 -1.89 -8.46
CA ASP A 162 1.20 -1.12 -7.92
C ASP A 162 2.09 -0.59 -9.05
N LEU A 163 2.42 0.70 -8.95
CA LEU A 163 3.25 1.45 -9.88
C LEU A 163 4.47 1.95 -9.11
N ARG A 164 5.67 1.51 -9.53
CA ARG A 164 6.93 1.83 -8.85
C ARG A 164 7.93 2.42 -9.81
N VAL A 165 8.34 3.68 -9.58
CA VAL A 165 9.42 4.34 -10.32
C VAL A 165 10.76 3.72 -9.89
N ILE A 166 11.68 3.46 -10.83
CA ILE A 166 13.04 3.07 -10.45
C ILE A 166 13.84 4.35 -10.09
N PRO A 167 14.46 4.43 -8.89
CA PRO A 167 15.25 5.59 -8.44
C PRO A 167 16.27 6.11 -9.46
N HIS A 168 16.45 7.43 -9.53
CA HIS A 168 17.14 8.07 -10.65
C HIS A 168 17.89 9.36 -10.34
N THR A 169 18.94 9.62 -11.12
CA THR A 169 19.65 10.91 -11.06
C THR A 169 18.91 12.00 -11.83
N PRO A 170 18.90 13.27 -11.36
CA PRO A 170 18.13 14.35 -12.00
C PRO A 170 18.54 14.69 -13.45
N ASP A 171 19.74 14.29 -13.87
CA ASP A 171 20.33 14.52 -15.19
C ASP A 171 20.04 13.40 -16.21
N GLN A 172 19.38 12.30 -15.81
CA GLN A 172 19.13 11.20 -16.74
C GLN A 172 18.04 11.52 -17.78
N CYS A 173 18.13 10.85 -18.94
CA CYS A 173 17.15 10.97 -20.02
C CYS A 173 16.25 9.73 -20.18
N ARG A 174 16.43 8.67 -19.37
CA ARG A 174 15.71 7.40 -19.53
C ARG A 174 15.15 6.90 -18.21
N TYR A 175 13.83 6.92 -18.09
CA TYR A 175 13.10 6.51 -16.89
C TYR A 175 12.48 5.13 -17.05
N PHE A 176 12.25 4.46 -15.92
CA PHE A 176 11.64 3.13 -15.86
C PHE A 176 10.56 3.12 -14.79
N ILE A 177 9.42 2.49 -15.11
CA ILE A 177 8.32 2.26 -14.16
C ILE A 177 8.00 0.76 -14.21
N PHE A 178 7.89 0.12 -13.05
CA PHE A 178 7.29 -1.21 -12.93
C PHE A 178 5.80 -1.10 -12.69
N TRP A 179 5.01 -1.99 -13.31
CA TRP A 179 3.56 -2.06 -13.15
C TRP A 179 3.13 -3.50 -12.88
N ASP A 180 2.71 -3.80 -11.66
CA ASP A 180 2.19 -5.12 -11.29
C ASP A 180 0.75 -5.27 -11.79
N THR A 181 0.49 -6.23 -12.68
CA THR A 181 -0.84 -6.44 -13.28
C THR A 181 -1.14 -7.90 -13.63
N PRO A 182 -2.39 -8.39 -13.43
CA PRO A 182 -2.80 -9.73 -13.87
C PRO A 182 -2.85 -9.88 -15.39
N LEU A 183 -2.91 -8.78 -16.15
CA LEU A 183 -2.94 -8.82 -17.62
C LEU A 183 -1.58 -9.21 -18.22
N ALA A 184 -0.48 -9.08 -17.46
CA ALA A 184 0.84 -9.57 -17.85
C ALA A 184 1.08 -11.05 -17.50
N CYS A 185 0.09 -11.72 -16.89
CA CYS A 185 0.17 -13.14 -16.55
C CYS A 185 -0.39 -14.05 -17.64
N GLN A 186 0.12 -15.29 -17.71
CA GLN A 186 -0.53 -16.37 -18.46
C GLN A 186 -1.89 -16.73 -17.82
N PRO A 187 -2.88 -17.24 -18.59
CA PRO A 187 -4.22 -17.54 -18.09
C PRO A 187 -4.26 -18.44 -16.85
N LEU A 188 -4.84 -17.93 -15.76
CA LEU A 188 -4.92 -18.63 -14.47
C LEU A 188 -6.19 -19.50 -14.39
N ALA A 189 -6.02 -20.82 -14.33
CA ALA A 189 -7.14 -21.76 -14.24
C ALA A 189 -8.00 -21.55 -12.96
N PRO A 190 -9.33 -21.77 -13.00
CA PRO A 190 -10.24 -21.40 -11.91
C PRO A 190 -9.88 -21.96 -10.53
N GLN A 191 -9.32 -23.17 -10.47
CA GLN A 191 -8.84 -23.84 -9.26
C GLN A 191 -7.81 -23.03 -8.44
N PHE A 192 -7.08 -22.11 -9.07
CA PHE A 192 -6.11 -21.22 -8.41
C PHE A 192 -6.71 -19.87 -8.03
N GLN A 193 -7.84 -19.48 -8.62
CA GLN A 193 -8.51 -18.20 -8.35
C GLN A 193 -9.28 -18.21 -7.01
N ALA A 194 -9.72 -19.39 -6.57
CA ALA A 194 -10.43 -19.60 -5.31
C ALA A 194 -9.57 -20.34 -4.24
N SER A 195 -8.26 -20.47 -4.47
CA SER A 195 -7.40 -21.16 -3.50
C SER A 195 -7.03 -20.27 -2.32
N ARG A 196 -7.03 -20.87 -1.12
CA ARG A 196 -6.48 -20.27 0.11
C ARG A 196 -5.03 -20.66 0.39
N CYS A 197 -4.36 -21.38 -0.51
CA CYS A 197 -2.97 -21.84 -0.34
C CYS A 197 -2.70 -22.63 0.97
N ALA A 198 -3.74 -23.23 1.55
CA ALA A 198 -3.72 -23.73 2.92
C ALA A 198 -4.14 -25.20 3.05
N VAL A 199 -3.68 -25.88 4.10
CA VAL A 199 -4.06 -27.26 4.44
C VAL A 199 -4.31 -27.43 5.94
N ARG A 200 -5.35 -28.21 6.27
CA ARG A 200 -5.73 -28.53 7.65
C ARG A 200 -5.17 -29.87 8.10
N GLU A 201 -4.74 -29.93 9.35
CA GLU A 201 -4.36 -31.18 10.00
C GLU A 201 -5.59 -32.07 10.26
N THR A 202 -5.49 -33.37 9.93
CA THR A 202 -6.62 -34.31 10.04
C THR A 202 -6.70 -35.03 11.39
N ALA A 203 -5.63 -34.98 12.20
CA ALA A 203 -5.42 -35.80 13.38
C ALA A 203 -5.75 -35.05 14.70
N GLY A 204 -6.98 -34.58 14.85
CA GLY A 204 -7.51 -34.04 16.12
C GLY A 204 -7.02 -32.66 16.55
N ALA A 205 -5.90 -32.16 16.01
CA ALA A 205 -5.49 -30.77 16.10
C ALA A 205 -6.24 -29.91 15.08
N ARG A 206 -6.45 -28.63 15.40
CA ARG A 206 -7.29 -27.70 14.60
C ARG A 206 -6.51 -26.80 13.63
N HIS A 207 -5.20 -26.98 13.54
CA HIS A 207 -4.31 -26.07 12.86
C HIS A 207 -4.47 -26.12 11.33
N GLU A 208 -4.42 -24.94 10.71
CA GLU A 208 -4.42 -24.72 9.26
C GLU A 208 -3.09 -24.06 8.91
N TYR A 209 -2.24 -24.75 8.16
CA TYR A 209 -1.01 -24.15 7.61
C TYR A 209 -1.40 -23.34 6.39
N ASP A 210 -1.06 -22.05 6.35
CA ASP A 210 -1.31 -21.15 5.23
C ASP A 210 0.03 -20.71 4.63
N LEU A 211 0.27 -21.08 3.37
CA LEU A 211 1.51 -20.75 2.65
C LEU A 211 1.34 -19.55 1.69
N MET A 212 0.23 -18.80 1.75
CA MET A 212 -0.10 -17.75 0.76
C MET A 212 1.00 -16.68 0.65
N GLY A 213 1.70 -16.37 1.76
CA GLY A 213 2.85 -15.45 1.75
C GLY A 213 4.01 -15.88 0.83
N LEU A 214 4.18 -17.17 0.54
CA LEU A 214 5.18 -17.68 -0.41
C LEU A 214 4.73 -17.58 -1.88
N ALA A 215 3.42 -17.53 -2.14
CA ALA A 215 2.83 -17.44 -3.49
C ALA A 215 2.97 -16.03 -4.13
N THR A 216 3.53 -15.09 -3.38
CA THR A 216 3.73 -13.67 -3.74
C THR A 216 4.70 -13.45 -4.89
N GLY A 217 5.63 -14.37 -5.15
CA GLY A 217 6.69 -14.18 -6.16
C GLY A 217 7.28 -15.47 -6.71
N ASN A 218 8.18 -15.30 -7.70
CA ASN A 218 9.05 -16.37 -8.20
C ASN A 218 10.29 -16.47 -7.31
N HIS A 219 10.69 -17.69 -6.96
CA HIS A 219 11.89 -17.94 -6.15
C HIS A 219 12.93 -18.71 -6.98
N GLU A 220 14.19 -18.28 -6.95
CA GLU A 220 15.23 -18.81 -7.85
C GLU A 220 16.26 -19.70 -7.14
N VAL A 221 16.63 -20.80 -7.78
CA VAL A 221 17.58 -21.78 -7.23
C VAL A 221 18.72 -22.03 -8.21
N ALA A 222 19.85 -21.37 -7.92
CA ALA A 222 21.19 -21.52 -8.52
C ALA A 222 21.65 -22.98 -8.74
N LEU A 223 21.98 -23.43 -9.97
CA LEU A 223 22.68 -24.70 -10.20
C LEU A 223 24.17 -24.50 -10.59
N PRO A 224 25.08 -25.45 -10.29
CA PRO A 224 26.52 -25.27 -10.51
C PRO A 224 26.97 -25.22 -11.98
N ASP A 225 26.10 -25.60 -12.91
CA ASP A 225 26.31 -25.58 -14.36
C ASP A 225 25.86 -24.26 -15.03
N GLY A 226 25.23 -23.36 -14.27
CA GLY A 226 24.67 -22.09 -14.75
C GLY A 226 23.20 -22.15 -15.15
N ALA A 227 22.56 -23.32 -15.07
CA ALA A 227 21.10 -23.41 -15.10
C ALA A 227 20.50 -22.97 -13.75
N ARG A 228 19.18 -22.80 -13.69
CA ARG A 228 18.46 -22.42 -12.46
C ARG A 228 17.04 -22.96 -12.45
N PHE A 229 16.55 -23.35 -11.29
CA PHE A 229 15.12 -23.55 -11.11
C PHE A 229 14.42 -22.23 -10.77
N VAL A 230 13.23 -22.03 -11.30
CA VAL A 230 12.28 -20.99 -10.91
C VAL A 230 11.09 -21.70 -10.28
N VAL A 231 10.81 -21.39 -9.02
CA VAL A 231 9.83 -22.09 -8.17
C VAL A 231 8.74 -21.11 -7.74
N SER A 232 7.49 -21.55 -7.83
CA SER A 232 6.29 -20.89 -7.35
C SER A 232 5.37 -21.91 -6.67
N VAL A 233 4.60 -21.47 -5.68
CA VAL A 233 3.69 -22.30 -4.88
C VAL A 233 2.28 -21.72 -4.91
N CYS A 234 1.26 -22.58 -4.85
CA CYS A 234 -0.17 -22.25 -4.92
C CYS A 234 -0.68 -21.55 -6.18
N LYS A 235 0.20 -20.95 -6.99
CA LYS A 235 -0.07 -20.37 -8.31
C LYS A 235 1.09 -20.74 -9.26
N PRO A 236 0.90 -20.70 -10.59
CA PRO A 236 2.00 -20.92 -11.55
C PRO A 236 3.15 -19.92 -11.39
N VAL A 237 4.30 -20.25 -11.99
CA VAL A 237 5.44 -19.33 -12.16
C VAL A 237 4.95 -18.08 -12.90
N ARG A 238 5.26 -16.91 -12.34
CA ARG A 238 4.90 -15.60 -12.90
C ARG A 238 5.72 -15.36 -14.18
N TYR A 239 5.03 -15.20 -15.31
CA TYR A 239 5.65 -14.94 -16.61
C TYR A 239 6.37 -13.59 -16.59
N GLY A 240 7.55 -13.52 -17.20
CA GLY A 240 8.36 -12.31 -17.18
C GLY A 240 9.73 -12.46 -17.81
N HIS A 241 10.60 -11.48 -17.55
CA HIS A 241 11.92 -11.41 -18.15
C HIS A 241 12.80 -12.60 -17.77
N LEU A 242 13.24 -13.35 -18.77
CA LEU A 242 13.97 -14.62 -18.59
C LEU A 242 13.20 -15.65 -17.75
N THR A 243 11.88 -15.54 -17.60
CA THR A 243 11.01 -16.49 -16.88
C THR A 243 9.81 -16.88 -17.75
N MET A 244 10.08 -17.15 -19.03
CA MET A 244 9.09 -17.58 -20.03
C MET A 244 8.76 -19.07 -19.89
N CYS A 245 8.17 -19.47 -18.77
CA CYS A 245 7.89 -20.87 -18.46
C CYS A 245 6.57 -21.39 -19.08
N PRO A 246 6.38 -22.72 -19.25
CA PRO A 246 5.18 -23.29 -19.85
C PRO A 246 3.90 -23.05 -19.03
N PRO A 247 2.73 -22.84 -19.65
CA PRO A 247 1.46 -22.58 -18.95
C PRO A 247 1.08 -23.61 -17.88
N GLY A 248 0.96 -23.12 -16.65
CA GLY A 248 0.60 -23.90 -15.46
C GLY A 248 1.78 -24.48 -14.67
N THR A 249 3.02 -24.30 -15.14
CA THR A 249 4.23 -24.78 -14.45
C THR A 249 4.42 -24.08 -13.09
N GLY A 250 4.71 -24.84 -12.05
CA GLY A 250 5.06 -24.36 -10.70
C GLY A 250 6.56 -24.51 -10.37
N VAL A 251 7.24 -25.53 -10.93
CA VAL A 251 8.71 -25.61 -10.94
C VAL A 251 9.20 -25.69 -12.37
N CYS A 252 9.99 -24.70 -12.78
CA CYS A 252 10.50 -24.52 -14.14
C CYS A 252 12.03 -24.59 -14.13
N LEU A 253 12.65 -25.39 -15.00
CA LEU A 253 14.09 -25.34 -15.22
C LEU A 253 14.40 -24.37 -16.36
N VAL A 254 15.25 -23.37 -16.09
CA VAL A 254 15.74 -22.41 -17.07
C VAL A 254 17.21 -22.68 -17.37
N ASN A 255 17.52 -22.96 -18.63
CA ASN A 255 18.88 -23.21 -19.12
C ASN A 255 19.16 -22.37 -20.38
N GLY A 256 19.75 -21.19 -20.19
CA GLY A 256 19.91 -20.20 -21.26
C GLY A 256 18.57 -19.69 -21.75
N THR A 257 18.16 -20.13 -22.95
CA THR A 257 16.86 -19.82 -23.58
C THR A 257 15.91 -21.01 -23.63
N ASP A 258 16.23 -22.12 -22.95
CA ASP A 258 15.35 -23.28 -22.80
C ASP A 258 14.59 -23.22 -21.47
N TYR A 259 13.31 -23.58 -21.49
CA TYR A 259 12.33 -23.38 -20.43
C TYR A 259 11.46 -24.63 -20.28
N GLN A 260 11.83 -25.50 -19.34
CA GLN A 260 11.26 -26.84 -19.20
C GLN A 260 10.33 -26.95 -17.98
N ASP A 261 9.20 -27.63 -18.14
CA ASP A 261 8.27 -27.98 -17.06
C ASP A 261 8.84 -29.11 -16.19
N TYR A 262 9.17 -28.79 -14.94
CA TYR A 262 9.63 -29.74 -13.93
C TYR A 262 8.56 -29.99 -12.83
N GLY A 263 7.31 -29.55 -13.07
CA GLY A 263 6.20 -29.76 -12.17
C GLY A 263 5.12 -28.71 -12.32
N GLN A 264 3.89 -29.12 -12.66
CA GLN A 264 2.71 -28.26 -12.70
C GLN A 264 2.30 -27.79 -11.29
N ALA A 265 1.89 -26.53 -11.19
CA ALA A 265 1.45 -25.93 -9.93
C ALA A 265 0.22 -26.64 -9.36
N LEU A 266 0.21 -26.82 -8.04
CA LEU A 266 -0.94 -27.26 -7.26
C LEU A 266 -1.50 -26.05 -6.49
N PRO A 267 -2.83 -25.93 -6.31
CA PRO A 267 -3.44 -24.76 -5.69
C PRO A 267 -3.17 -24.66 -4.18
N ALA A 268 -2.92 -25.78 -3.50
CA ALA A 268 -2.68 -25.85 -2.06
C ALA A 268 -1.64 -26.96 -1.74
N PRO A 269 -0.96 -26.87 -0.58
CA PRO A 269 -0.08 -27.94 -0.10
C PRO A 269 -0.87 -29.15 0.44
N THR A 270 -0.16 -30.24 0.72
CA THR A 270 -0.70 -31.44 1.39
C THR A 270 0.18 -31.83 2.57
N LEU A 271 -0.40 -32.58 3.52
CA LEU A 271 0.36 -33.27 4.57
C LEU A 271 0.67 -34.70 4.11
N ASP A 272 1.92 -35.13 4.29
CA ASP A 272 2.34 -36.49 3.94
C ASP A 272 2.01 -37.51 5.05
N ALA A 273 2.38 -38.78 4.86
CA ALA A 273 2.11 -39.86 5.82
C ALA A 273 2.91 -39.74 7.14
N ALA A 274 3.91 -38.85 7.23
CA ALA A 274 4.63 -38.50 8.45
C ALA A 274 4.15 -37.17 9.07
N GLY A 275 3.17 -36.49 8.45
CA GLY A 275 2.68 -35.19 8.87
C GLY A 275 3.54 -34.02 8.42
N GLN A 276 4.47 -34.22 7.48
CA GLN A 276 5.26 -33.13 6.89
C GLN A 276 4.46 -32.37 5.84
N LEU A 277 4.63 -31.04 5.79
CA LEU A 277 4.02 -30.17 4.81
C LEU A 277 4.78 -30.25 3.48
N VAL A 278 4.09 -30.64 2.40
CA VAL A 278 4.71 -30.94 1.10
C VAL A 278 3.85 -30.48 -0.10
N MET A 279 4.47 -30.37 -1.27
CA MET A 279 3.81 -30.30 -2.57
C MET A 279 4.47 -31.25 -3.57
N GLU A 280 3.70 -32.14 -4.20
CA GLU A 280 4.15 -33.06 -5.26
C GLU A 280 3.74 -32.55 -6.66
N LEU A 281 4.56 -31.71 -7.27
CA LEU A 281 4.30 -31.12 -8.58
C LEU A 281 4.72 -32.11 -9.69
N ARG A 282 3.78 -32.48 -10.57
CA ARG A 282 4.00 -33.43 -11.67
C ARG A 282 4.11 -32.70 -13.00
N SER A 283 5.12 -33.03 -13.80
CA SER A 283 5.32 -32.39 -15.11
C SER A 283 4.35 -32.95 -16.17
N LYS A 284 4.05 -32.13 -17.18
CA LYS A 284 3.37 -32.53 -18.44
C LYS A 284 4.33 -33.14 -19.46
N ALA A 285 5.65 -33.08 -19.23
CA ALA A 285 6.65 -33.61 -20.13
C ALA A 285 6.59 -35.15 -20.23
N THR A 286 7.07 -35.69 -21.36
CA THR A 286 7.24 -37.15 -21.54
C THR A 286 8.47 -37.70 -20.83
N ALA A 287 9.43 -36.84 -20.49
CA ALA A 287 10.50 -37.14 -19.56
C ALA A 287 9.98 -37.04 -18.13
N CYS A 288 10.37 -37.99 -17.27
CA CYS A 288 9.96 -38.00 -15.87
C CYS A 288 10.75 -36.93 -15.11
N GLN A 289 10.21 -35.71 -15.07
CA GLN A 289 10.80 -34.50 -14.48
C GLN A 289 9.81 -33.94 -13.45
N ASN A 290 9.60 -34.64 -12.34
CA ASN A 290 8.69 -34.20 -11.27
C ASN A 290 9.45 -33.40 -10.20
N SER A 291 8.73 -32.65 -9.37
CA SER A 291 9.30 -31.92 -8.24
C SER A 291 8.55 -32.19 -6.94
N LEU A 292 9.29 -32.33 -5.86
CA LEU A 292 8.80 -32.39 -4.49
C LEU A 292 9.33 -31.16 -3.74
N ILE A 293 8.44 -30.32 -3.21
CA ILE A 293 8.80 -29.26 -2.28
C ILE A 293 8.45 -29.76 -0.88
N VAL A 294 9.43 -29.82 0.02
CA VAL A 294 9.26 -30.12 1.45
C VAL A 294 9.44 -28.82 2.23
N PHE A 295 8.45 -28.47 3.04
CA PHE A 295 8.48 -27.27 3.88
C PHE A 295 8.91 -27.64 5.31
N GLU A 296 9.92 -26.94 5.83
CA GLU A 296 10.45 -27.08 7.18
C GLU A 296 10.22 -25.78 7.96
N CYS A 297 9.78 -25.87 9.22
CA CYS A 297 9.71 -24.72 10.12
C CYS A 297 11.08 -24.07 10.33
N GLY A 298 11.16 -22.74 10.20
CA GLY A 298 12.33 -21.93 10.53
C GLY A 298 12.05 -21.01 11.72
N THR A 299 12.90 -21.07 12.76
CA THR A 299 12.85 -20.18 13.94
C THR A 299 13.89 -19.07 13.85
N GLU A 300 13.66 -17.98 14.58
CA GLU A 300 14.26 -16.64 14.39
C GLU A 300 15.80 -16.51 14.62
N ASP A 301 16.54 -17.60 14.85
CA ASP A 301 17.99 -17.61 15.13
C ASP A 301 18.89 -17.34 13.90
N GLY A 302 18.47 -16.45 13.00
CA GLY A 302 19.39 -15.68 12.15
C GLY A 302 20.06 -16.39 10.97
N VAL A 303 19.37 -17.31 10.28
CA VAL A 303 19.78 -17.77 8.94
C VAL A 303 18.60 -17.72 7.98
N ASP A 304 18.54 -16.60 7.25
CA ASP A 304 17.81 -16.32 6.00
C ASP A 304 16.44 -17.00 5.77
N GLU A 305 15.38 -16.20 5.51
CA GLU A 305 14.27 -16.64 4.64
C GLU A 305 14.73 -16.68 3.16
N ALA A 306 15.83 -17.41 2.93
CA ALA A 306 16.24 -17.83 1.60
C ALA A 306 15.21 -18.81 1.05
N GLY A 307 14.92 -18.68 -0.25
CA GLY A 307 13.97 -19.53 -0.97
C GLY A 307 14.35 -21.03 -1.00
N PRO A 308 13.61 -21.83 -1.78
CA PRO A 308 13.71 -23.29 -1.76
C PRO A 308 15.13 -23.78 -2.11
N THR A 309 15.74 -24.54 -1.20
CA THR A 309 17.07 -25.11 -1.42
C THR A 309 16.97 -26.45 -2.15
N TYR A 310 17.53 -26.54 -3.35
CA TYR A 310 17.57 -27.79 -4.12
C TYR A 310 18.46 -28.84 -3.44
N ARG A 311 17.96 -30.08 -3.34
CA ARG A 311 18.62 -31.21 -2.65
C ARG A 311 19.13 -32.29 -3.59
N GLY A 312 18.72 -32.26 -4.86
CA GLY A 312 19.06 -33.27 -5.87
C GLY A 312 17.85 -34.09 -6.30
N LEU A 313 18.11 -35.25 -6.90
CA LEU A 313 17.11 -36.25 -7.23
C LEU A 313 16.84 -37.13 -6.00
N ARG A 314 15.57 -37.21 -5.57
CA ARG A 314 15.09 -38.16 -4.54
C ARG A 314 15.02 -39.58 -5.09
N ASP A 315 14.66 -39.69 -6.35
CA ASP A 315 14.59 -40.90 -7.17
C ASP A 315 14.94 -40.55 -8.63
N ASN A 316 14.87 -41.49 -9.57
CA ASN A 316 15.24 -41.25 -10.98
C ASN A 316 14.31 -40.28 -11.77
N CYS A 317 13.37 -39.61 -11.11
CA CYS A 317 12.36 -38.73 -11.70
C CYS A 317 12.07 -37.46 -10.87
N THR A 318 12.16 -37.54 -9.54
CA THR A 318 11.66 -36.50 -8.63
C THR A 318 12.79 -35.63 -8.08
N HIS A 319 12.75 -34.34 -8.38
CA HIS A 319 13.65 -33.30 -7.87
C HIS A 319 13.19 -32.81 -6.49
N GLU A 320 14.01 -32.96 -5.45
CA GLU A 320 13.69 -32.51 -4.08
C GLU A 320 14.16 -31.06 -3.85
N PHE A 321 13.23 -30.24 -3.36
CA PHE A 321 13.46 -28.89 -2.86
C PHE A 321 13.07 -28.84 -1.38
N ARG A 322 13.82 -28.07 -0.60
CA ARG A 322 13.60 -27.89 0.84
C ARG A 322 13.52 -26.42 1.18
N TRP A 323 12.35 -25.98 1.60
CA TRP A 323 12.05 -24.58 1.90
C TRP A 323 11.95 -24.42 3.41
N ARG A 324 12.74 -23.52 4.01
CA ARG A 324 12.59 -23.15 5.41
C ARG A 324 11.82 -21.85 5.50
N THR A 325 10.78 -21.83 6.32
CA THR A 325 9.91 -20.66 6.48
C THR A 325 9.20 -20.70 7.82
N SER A 326 8.88 -19.51 8.32
CA SER A 326 7.92 -19.29 9.40
C SER A 326 6.54 -19.93 9.13
N LEU A 327 6.05 -19.89 7.88
CA LEU A 327 4.71 -20.37 7.51
C LEU A 327 4.54 -21.90 7.54
N ALA A 328 5.65 -22.66 7.67
CA ALA A 328 5.65 -24.11 7.89
C ALA A 328 5.81 -24.49 9.36
N CYS A 329 5.94 -23.50 10.25
CA CYS A 329 5.79 -23.72 11.68
C CYS A 329 4.31 -23.92 12.02
N ARG A 330 4.04 -24.80 12.98
CA ARG A 330 2.70 -24.98 13.55
C ARG A 330 2.43 -23.84 14.52
N ASP A 331 2.27 -22.63 13.98
CA ASP A 331 2.63 -21.40 14.71
C ASP A 331 1.61 -21.03 15.79
N THR A 332 1.77 -21.62 16.97
CA THR A 332 1.07 -21.22 18.20
C THR A 332 1.83 -20.08 18.86
N ARG A 333 2.01 -18.96 18.15
CA ARG A 333 2.26 -17.66 18.79
C ARG A 333 0.93 -17.21 19.42
N PRO A 334 0.77 -17.27 20.76
CA PRO A 334 -0.47 -16.88 21.38
C PRO A 334 -0.65 -15.37 21.18
N CYS A 335 -1.86 -14.93 20.82
CA CYS A 335 -2.22 -13.52 20.62
C CYS A 335 -1.80 -12.83 19.31
N SER A 336 -1.40 -13.57 18.27
CA SER A 336 -1.08 -12.99 16.95
C SER A 336 -1.83 -13.64 15.79
N VAL A 337 -2.06 -12.89 14.71
CA VAL A 337 -2.69 -13.36 13.46
C VAL A 337 -2.17 -12.55 12.27
N SER A 338 -2.22 -13.12 11.06
CA SER A 338 -1.96 -12.42 9.81
C SER A 338 -3.26 -11.92 9.15
N ASN A 339 -3.18 -10.77 8.49
CA ASN A 339 -4.21 -10.29 7.56
C ASN A 339 -4.12 -11.11 6.25
N PRO A 340 -5.15 -11.87 5.84
CA PRO A 340 -5.12 -12.70 4.64
C PRO A 340 -5.20 -11.90 3.33
N ILE A 341 -5.43 -10.59 3.38
CA ILE A 341 -5.42 -9.71 2.19
C ILE A 341 -4.02 -9.14 1.93
N THR A 342 -3.31 -8.71 2.97
CA THR A 342 -2.04 -7.96 2.83
C THR A 342 -0.80 -8.69 3.35
N GLY A 343 -0.97 -9.78 4.10
CA GLY A 343 0.12 -10.54 4.72
C GLY A 343 0.70 -9.89 5.99
N THR A 344 0.19 -8.72 6.40
CA THR A 344 0.61 -8.02 7.63
C THR A 344 0.31 -8.88 8.86
N TRP A 345 1.27 -9.01 9.76
CA TRP A 345 1.10 -9.69 11.05
C TRP A 345 0.75 -8.69 12.16
N TYR A 346 -0.28 -9.00 12.94
CA TYR A 346 -0.63 -8.28 14.16
C TYR A 346 -0.25 -9.10 15.39
N ASP A 347 0.40 -8.46 16.37
CA ASP A 347 0.65 -9.01 17.70
C ASP A 347 -0.12 -8.19 18.76
N LEU A 348 -1.05 -8.86 19.44
CA LEU A 348 -1.85 -8.28 20.53
C LEU A 348 -1.32 -8.65 21.92
N GLY A 349 -0.17 -9.33 22.00
CA GLY A 349 0.59 -9.57 23.22
C GLY A 349 0.79 -8.35 24.13
N PRO A 350 0.98 -7.11 23.62
CA PRO A 350 1.06 -5.90 24.46
C PRO A 350 -0.22 -5.58 25.27
N LEU A 351 -1.38 -6.08 24.84
CA LEU A 351 -2.68 -5.99 25.53
C LEU A 351 -2.90 -7.14 26.53
N ALA A 352 -2.12 -8.22 26.42
CA ALA A 352 -2.32 -9.41 27.23
C ALA A 352 -1.84 -9.27 28.67
N ASN A 353 -2.29 -10.18 29.54
CA ASN A 353 -1.98 -10.21 30.98
C ASN A 353 -2.41 -8.91 31.70
N ARG A 354 -3.56 -8.36 31.30
CA ARG A 354 -4.24 -7.22 31.92
C ARG A 354 -5.72 -7.56 32.14
N THR A 355 -6.33 -6.95 33.14
CA THR A 355 -7.79 -7.02 33.36
C THR A 355 -8.39 -5.68 32.96
N TYR A 356 -9.26 -5.69 31.95
CA TYR A 356 -10.02 -4.53 31.49
C TYR A 356 -11.39 -4.57 32.15
N ARG A 357 -11.69 -3.57 32.98
CA ARG A 357 -12.98 -3.47 33.68
C ARG A 357 -13.90 -2.48 32.95
N LEU A 358 -15.01 -2.99 32.45
CA LEU A 358 -15.95 -2.28 31.58
C LEU A 358 -17.28 -2.06 32.32
N THR A 359 -18.02 -1.01 31.99
CA THR A 359 -19.40 -0.81 32.45
C THR A 359 -20.28 -0.57 31.24
N ALA A 360 -21.28 -1.43 31.03
CA ALA A 360 -22.22 -1.29 29.93
C ALA A 360 -23.33 -0.28 30.26
N ARG A 361 -24.09 0.14 29.23
CA ARG A 361 -25.12 1.17 29.33
C ARG A 361 -26.31 0.80 30.24
N ASP A 362 -26.47 -0.49 30.55
CA ASP A 362 -27.45 -1.02 31.51
C ASP A 362 -26.92 -1.07 32.96
N ASN A 363 -25.76 -0.45 33.23
CA ASN A 363 -25.01 -0.45 34.49
C ASN A 363 -24.42 -1.81 34.91
N ARG A 364 -24.42 -2.84 34.05
CA ARG A 364 -23.65 -4.06 34.33
C ARG A 364 -22.15 -3.79 34.26
N THR A 365 -21.40 -4.37 35.19
CA THR A 365 -19.94 -4.33 35.18
C THR A 365 -19.39 -5.66 34.65
N TYR A 366 -18.41 -5.58 33.77
CA TYR A 366 -17.71 -6.74 33.21
C TYR A 366 -16.20 -6.63 33.47
N GLU A 367 -15.53 -7.77 33.60
CA GLU A 367 -14.07 -7.85 33.51
C GLU A 367 -13.70 -8.79 32.35
N VAL A 368 -12.76 -8.36 31.51
CA VAL A 368 -12.25 -9.13 30.37
C VAL A 368 -10.72 -9.06 30.32
N GLY A 369 -10.07 -10.09 29.77
CA GLY A 369 -8.65 -10.09 29.46
C GLY A 369 -8.40 -10.47 28.01
N VAL A 370 -7.39 -9.88 27.37
CA VAL A 370 -6.98 -10.20 25.99
C VAL A 370 -5.95 -11.34 26.03
N CYS A 371 -6.24 -12.50 25.43
CA CYS A 371 -5.38 -13.69 25.34
C CYS A 371 -4.96 -14.39 26.65
N ARG A 372 -4.87 -13.66 27.75
CA ARG A 372 -4.56 -14.12 29.10
C ARG A 372 -5.09 -13.09 30.09
N ILE A 373 -5.95 -13.51 31.02
CA ILE A 373 -6.39 -12.69 32.15
C ILE A 373 -5.51 -12.97 33.39
N PRO A 374 -5.13 -11.94 34.16
CA PRO A 374 -4.42 -12.13 35.43
C PRO A 374 -5.24 -12.86 36.49
N ALA A 375 -4.58 -13.67 37.35
CA ALA A 375 -5.20 -14.31 38.51
C ALA A 375 -5.70 -13.33 39.60
N SER A 376 -5.52 -12.02 39.40
CA SER A 376 -6.08 -10.94 40.23
C SER A 376 -7.42 -10.38 39.70
N SER A 377 -7.97 -10.94 38.62
CA SER A 377 -9.35 -10.63 38.18
C SER A 377 -10.39 -11.27 39.08
N HIS A 378 -11.61 -10.74 39.06
CA HIS A 378 -12.76 -11.32 39.77
C HIS A 378 -13.43 -12.47 39.00
N CYS A 379 -12.96 -12.80 37.80
CA CYS A 379 -13.55 -13.85 36.97
C CYS A 379 -13.34 -15.26 37.54
N PRO A 380 -14.27 -16.21 37.29
CA PRO A 380 -14.08 -17.61 37.63
C PRO A 380 -12.83 -18.20 36.96
N LEU A 381 -12.32 -19.31 37.51
CA LEU A 381 -11.19 -20.03 36.92
C LEU A 381 -11.45 -20.37 35.44
N ASP A 382 -10.40 -20.26 34.62
CA ASP A 382 -10.38 -20.44 33.17
C ASP A 382 -11.24 -19.46 32.34
N ALA A 383 -12.04 -18.58 32.96
CA ALA A 383 -12.87 -17.60 32.25
C ALA A 383 -12.04 -16.37 31.80
N GLY A 384 -12.05 -16.06 30.50
CA GLY A 384 -11.40 -14.88 29.93
C GLY A 384 -12.24 -13.60 29.98
N ALA A 385 -13.54 -13.76 30.28
CA ALA A 385 -14.51 -12.70 30.45
C ALA A 385 -15.55 -13.08 31.52
N CYS A 386 -16.03 -12.11 32.29
CA CYS A 386 -17.09 -12.32 33.27
C CYS A 386 -17.95 -11.07 33.52
N GLU A 387 -19.22 -11.28 33.90
CA GLU A 387 -20.03 -10.26 34.60
C GLU A 387 -19.63 -10.25 36.08
N VAL A 388 -19.47 -9.08 36.67
CA VAL A 388 -19.00 -8.90 38.06
C VAL A 388 -20.01 -8.07 38.86
N THR A 389 -20.53 -8.66 39.93
CA THR A 389 -21.43 -8.00 40.89
C THR A 389 -20.77 -7.88 42.26
N ALA A 390 -21.39 -7.15 43.19
CA ALA A 390 -20.90 -7.01 44.58
C ALA A 390 -20.89 -8.32 45.41
N ALA A 391 -21.45 -9.43 44.89
CA ALA A 391 -21.54 -10.70 45.63
C ALA A 391 -21.10 -11.95 44.83
N GLN A 392 -21.13 -11.89 43.49
CA GLN A 392 -20.85 -13.03 42.60
C GLN A 392 -20.25 -12.56 41.27
N SER A 393 -19.46 -13.42 40.62
CA SER A 393 -19.05 -13.26 39.23
C SER A 393 -19.51 -14.45 38.38
N VAL A 394 -19.86 -14.17 37.11
CA VAL A 394 -20.41 -15.16 36.17
C VAL A 394 -19.53 -15.18 34.93
N GLY A 395 -18.90 -16.32 34.64
CA GLY A 395 -18.00 -16.46 33.49
C GLY A 395 -18.76 -16.47 32.15
N LEU A 396 -18.34 -15.63 31.21
CA LEU A 396 -18.99 -15.40 29.91
C LEU A 396 -18.24 -16.04 28.73
N GLY A 397 -17.16 -16.75 29.01
CA GLY A 397 -16.39 -17.53 28.04
C GLY A 397 -15.03 -17.94 28.61
N ALA A 398 -14.55 -19.13 28.27
CA ALA A 398 -13.22 -19.61 28.60
C ALA A 398 -12.16 -18.85 27.79
N VAL A 399 -11.05 -18.48 28.43
CA VAL A 399 -9.98 -17.69 27.80
C VAL A 399 -9.35 -18.44 26.62
N SER A 400 -9.18 -17.75 25.50
CA SER A 400 -8.44 -18.24 24.32
C SER A 400 -7.31 -17.28 23.99
N SER A 401 -6.25 -17.80 23.37
CA SER A 401 -5.19 -16.99 22.73
C SER A 401 -5.08 -17.26 21.22
N GLU A 402 -6.04 -18.02 20.68
CA GLU A 402 -6.24 -18.26 19.24
C GLU A 402 -6.93 -17.02 18.66
N LEU A 403 -6.15 -16.13 18.04
CA LEU A 403 -6.64 -14.92 17.38
C LEU A 403 -7.08 -15.26 15.95
N HIS A 404 -8.26 -14.81 15.56
CA HIS A 404 -8.85 -15.08 14.25
C HIS A 404 -8.87 -13.82 13.39
N TYR A 405 -8.81 -13.99 12.07
CA TYR A 405 -9.08 -12.95 11.09
C TYR A 405 -10.00 -13.53 10.02
N GLU A 406 -11.17 -12.94 9.82
CA GLU A 406 -12.08 -13.28 8.72
C GLU A 406 -11.81 -12.32 7.55
N THR A 407 -12.00 -12.73 6.30
CA THR A 407 -11.52 -12.00 5.09
C THR A 407 -12.11 -10.60 4.88
N THR A 408 -12.93 -10.10 5.81
CA THR A 408 -13.52 -8.77 5.85
C THR A 408 -13.74 -8.35 7.32
N GLY A 409 -13.16 -7.22 7.74
CA GLY A 409 -13.28 -6.68 9.09
C GLY A 409 -12.12 -6.99 10.04
N ALA A 410 -12.36 -6.75 11.32
CA ALA A 410 -11.37 -6.76 12.39
C ALA A 410 -10.80 -8.17 12.73
N PRO A 411 -9.53 -8.26 13.21
CA PRO A 411 -9.08 -9.39 14.01
C PRO A 411 -9.97 -9.57 15.24
N TYR A 412 -10.22 -10.81 15.66
CA TYR A 412 -11.03 -11.07 16.86
C TYR A 412 -10.62 -12.32 17.66
N LEU A 413 -10.84 -12.27 18.97
CA LEU A 413 -10.81 -13.42 19.87
C LEU A 413 -12.24 -13.89 20.15
N LEU A 414 -12.43 -15.19 20.34
CA LEU A 414 -13.74 -15.78 20.66
C LEU A 414 -13.64 -16.76 21.83
N TYR A 415 -14.16 -16.34 22.98
CA TYR A 415 -14.19 -17.10 24.23
C TYR A 415 -15.51 -17.84 24.35
N ARG A 416 -15.48 -19.18 24.27
CA ARG A 416 -16.69 -20.03 24.27
C ARG A 416 -16.89 -20.74 25.61
N SER A 417 -17.99 -21.46 25.77
CA SER A 417 -18.24 -22.35 26.93
C SER A 417 -18.38 -21.64 28.29
N GLY A 418 -18.94 -20.43 28.32
CA GLY A 418 -19.29 -19.73 29.56
C GLY A 418 -20.42 -20.40 30.35
N ALA A 419 -20.96 -19.68 31.33
CA ALA A 419 -22.13 -20.10 32.09
C ALA A 419 -23.35 -20.35 31.18
N VAL A 420 -24.29 -21.19 31.63
CA VAL A 420 -25.56 -21.42 30.91
C VAL A 420 -26.41 -20.15 31.00
N CYS A 421 -26.75 -19.60 29.83
CA CYS A 421 -27.55 -18.37 29.70
C CYS A 421 -29.05 -18.68 29.53
N ASP A 422 -29.37 -19.75 28.78
CA ASP A 422 -30.71 -20.29 28.64
C ASP A 422 -30.70 -21.77 29.07
N ALA A 423 -31.43 -22.06 30.15
CA ALA A 423 -31.59 -23.42 30.67
C ALA A 423 -32.46 -24.32 29.78
N THR A 424 -33.20 -23.75 28.81
CA THR A 424 -34.16 -24.45 27.95
C THR A 424 -33.47 -25.10 26.74
N SER A 425 -32.66 -24.34 26.01
CA SER A 425 -31.79 -24.84 24.93
C SER A 425 -30.47 -25.39 25.43
N GLY A 426 -30.05 -25.04 26.65
CA GLY A 426 -28.72 -25.32 27.17
C GLY A 426 -27.62 -24.43 26.57
N ARG A 427 -27.98 -23.35 25.86
CA ARG A 427 -27.01 -22.39 25.31
C ARG A 427 -26.18 -21.78 26.45
N ARG A 428 -24.93 -21.48 26.13
CA ARG A 428 -23.94 -20.90 27.04
C ARG A 428 -23.51 -19.55 26.53
N TRP A 429 -23.05 -18.70 27.45
CA TRP A 429 -22.40 -17.45 27.11
C TRP A 429 -21.15 -17.68 26.26
N GLU A 430 -20.99 -16.84 25.25
CA GLU A 430 -19.75 -16.63 24.51
C GLU A 430 -19.40 -15.14 24.49
N THR A 431 -18.09 -14.83 24.43
CA THR A 431 -17.59 -13.45 24.37
C THR A 431 -16.72 -13.28 23.14
N LYS A 432 -17.01 -12.28 22.30
CA LYS A 432 -16.20 -11.88 21.14
C LYS A 432 -15.50 -10.57 21.45
N LEU A 433 -14.17 -10.54 21.31
CA LEU A 433 -13.36 -9.33 21.44
C LEU A 433 -12.86 -8.96 20.05
N GLU A 434 -13.31 -7.83 19.48
CA GLU A 434 -12.91 -7.38 18.14
C GLU A 434 -11.94 -6.19 18.25
N PHE A 435 -10.86 -6.22 17.46
CA PHE A 435 -9.79 -5.22 17.53
C PHE A 435 -9.90 -4.27 16.34
N ILE A 436 -10.26 -3.02 16.61
CA ILE A 436 -10.54 -2.00 15.61
C ILE A 436 -9.32 -1.08 15.49
N CYS A 437 -8.91 -0.80 14.26
CA CYS A 437 -7.84 0.16 14.02
C CYS A 437 -8.25 1.56 14.48
N GLU A 438 -7.45 2.13 15.38
CA GLU A 438 -7.45 3.57 15.64
C GLU A 438 -6.11 4.17 15.19
N THR A 439 -6.18 5.23 14.39
CA THR A 439 -5.03 5.95 13.84
C THR A 439 -4.73 7.25 14.56
N ASP A 440 -5.70 7.83 15.29
CA ASP A 440 -5.47 9.04 16.07
C ASP A 440 -4.55 8.74 17.27
N PRO A 441 -3.48 9.53 17.51
CA PRO A 441 -2.49 9.24 18.54
C PRO A 441 -2.98 9.65 19.94
N VAL A 442 -3.97 8.93 20.46
CA VAL A 442 -4.32 8.98 21.90
C VAL A 442 -3.05 8.73 22.71
N GLU A 443 -2.79 9.56 23.72
CA GLU A 443 -1.58 9.56 24.58
C GLU A 443 -1.49 8.30 25.46
N GLY A 444 -1.33 7.14 24.82
CA GLY A 444 -1.51 5.84 25.44
C GLY A 444 -1.05 4.67 24.57
N ALA A 445 -1.32 4.70 23.27
CA ALA A 445 -1.07 3.54 22.40
C ALA A 445 0.41 3.11 22.31
N ARG A 446 1.36 4.04 22.54
CA ARG A 446 2.80 3.75 22.63
C ARG A 446 3.37 3.70 24.06
N SER A 447 2.57 4.04 25.07
CA SER A 447 2.97 4.11 26.49
C SER A 447 2.22 3.11 27.39
N GLY A 448 1.23 2.39 26.86
CA GLY A 448 0.43 1.41 27.57
C GLY A 448 -0.79 1.97 28.30
N ALA A 449 -1.13 3.26 28.14
CA ALA A 449 -2.43 3.77 28.57
C ALA A 449 -3.50 3.41 27.53
N VAL A 450 -4.70 3.10 28.01
CA VAL A 450 -5.70 2.32 27.28
C VAL A 450 -6.90 3.18 26.93
N VAL A 451 -7.30 3.21 25.65
CA VAL A 451 -8.66 3.59 25.26
C VAL A 451 -9.62 2.56 25.87
N PRO A 452 -10.57 2.94 26.76
CA PRO A 452 -11.43 1.98 27.43
C PRO A 452 -12.22 1.14 26.42
N PRO A 453 -12.15 -0.21 26.46
CA PRO A 453 -12.90 -1.04 25.52
C PRO A 453 -14.41 -0.85 25.68
N THR A 454 -15.13 -0.81 24.57
CA THR A 454 -16.57 -0.56 24.56
C THR A 454 -17.35 -1.86 24.40
N VAL A 455 -18.25 -2.14 25.34
CA VAL A 455 -19.28 -3.17 25.17
C VAL A 455 -20.27 -2.67 24.12
N VAL A 456 -20.37 -3.34 22.97
CA VAL A 456 -21.34 -2.99 21.92
C VAL A 456 -22.59 -3.86 21.99
N GLU A 457 -22.49 -5.08 22.51
CA GLU A 457 -23.62 -6.02 22.63
C GLU A 457 -23.47 -6.89 23.89
N ASN A 458 -24.57 -7.13 24.61
CA ASN A 458 -24.62 -8.00 25.78
C ASN A 458 -25.96 -8.80 25.88
N GLY A 459 -26.55 -9.12 24.73
CA GLY A 459 -27.82 -9.85 24.59
C GLY A 459 -27.63 -11.30 24.14
N ASP A 460 -28.73 -12.06 24.02
CA ASP A 460 -28.81 -13.35 23.30
C ASP A 460 -27.61 -14.32 23.47
N CYS A 461 -27.12 -14.45 24.71
CA CYS A 461 -25.97 -15.27 25.11
C CYS A 461 -24.59 -14.84 24.55
N GLN A 462 -24.46 -13.62 24.05
CA GLN A 462 -23.24 -13.09 23.46
C GLN A 462 -22.83 -11.76 24.14
N LEU A 463 -21.55 -11.64 24.49
CA LEU A 463 -20.92 -10.38 24.87
C LEU A 463 -19.97 -9.96 23.73
N VAL A 464 -20.19 -8.81 23.11
CA VAL A 464 -19.29 -8.26 22.08
C VAL A 464 -18.63 -7.00 22.62
N VAL A 465 -17.29 -6.97 22.57
CA VAL A 465 -16.46 -5.86 23.05
C VAL A 465 -15.53 -5.41 21.93
N HIS A 466 -15.54 -4.12 21.62
CA HIS A 466 -14.62 -3.51 20.66
C HIS A 466 -13.42 -2.88 21.39
N PHE A 467 -12.22 -3.13 20.88
CA PHE A 467 -10.94 -2.60 21.36
C PHE A 467 -10.33 -1.72 20.27
N GLU A 468 -10.41 -0.39 20.42
CA GLU A 468 -9.70 0.55 19.55
C GLU A 468 -8.19 0.51 19.85
N THR A 469 -7.37 0.23 18.85
CA THR A 469 -5.91 0.06 19.01
C THR A 469 -5.12 0.31 17.71
N VAL A 470 -3.92 0.86 17.86
CA VAL A 470 -2.96 1.05 16.75
C VAL A 470 -2.34 -0.27 16.25
N LEU A 471 -2.44 -1.34 17.03
CA LEU A 471 -1.76 -2.63 16.77
C LEU A 471 -2.33 -3.41 15.58
N VAL A 472 -3.47 -2.96 15.03
CA VAL A 472 -4.19 -3.59 13.91
C VAL A 472 -4.40 -2.62 12.74
N CYS A 473 -3.59 -1.55 12.68
CA CYS A 473 -3.70 -0.51 11.66
C CYS A 473 -2.74 -0.70 10.49
N GLU A 474 -3.26 -0.51 9.27
CA GLU A 474 -2.50 -0.48 8.03
C GLU A 474 -2.68 0.89 7.35
N PRO A 475 -1.83 1.91 7.65
CA PRO A 475 -2.04 3.28 7.20
C PRO A 475 -2.14 3.46 5.68
N ALA A 476 -1.52 2.57 4.89
CA ALA A 476 -1.58 2.58 3.43
C ALA A 476 -2.99 2.33 2.87
N LEU A 477 -3.87 1.66 3.62
CA LEU A 477 -5.26 1.40 3.22
C LEU A 477 -6.23 2.53 3.64
N MET A 478 -5.79 3.48 4.48
CA MET A 478 -6.63 4.50 5.12
C MET A 478 -6.23 5.94 4.72
N ALA A 479 -5.76 6.12 3.48
CA ALA A 479 -5.32 7.41 2.96
C ALA A 479 -6.47 8.43 2.89
N CYS A 480 -6.42 9.48 3.71
CA CYS A 480 -7.51 10.45 3.87
C CYS A 480 -7.40 11.72 2.99
N GLY A 481 -6.64 11.66 1.89
CA GLY A 481 -6.53 12.75 0.94
C GLY A 481 -6.16 12.28 -0.47
N ALA A 482 -6.54 13.08 -1.47
CA ALA A 482 -6.38 12.80 -2.88
C ALA A 482 -6.13 14.09 -3.68
N TYR A 483 -5.43 13.98 -4.81
CA TYR A 483 -5.21 15.10 -5.73
C TYR A 483 -6.30 15.14 -6.80
N ASN A 484 -6.63 16.34 -7.29
CA ASN A 484 -7.47 16.50 -8.47
C ASN A 484 -6.66 16.20 -9.74
N GLU A 485 -7.07 15.17 -10.48
CA GLU A 485 -6.41 14.74 -11.72
C GLU A 485 -6.50 15.80 -12.82
N SER A 486 -7.52 16.67 -12.78
CA SER A 486 -7.70 17.78 -13.72
C SER A 486 -6.93 19.05 -13.34
N THR A 487 -6.52 19.21 -12.07
CA THR A 487 -5.83 20.40 -11.55
C THR A 487 -4.81 20.02 -10.48
N ILE A 488 -3.54 19.91 -10.89
CA ILE A 488 -2.41 19.39 -10.08
C ILE A 488 -2.30 20.03 -8.68
N ASP A 489 -2.63 21.32 -8.54
CA ASP A 489 -2.52 22.07 -7.29
C ASP A 489 -3.63 21.77 -6.25
N GLN A 490 -4.73 21.12 -6.63
CA GLN A 490 -5.89 20.95 -5.76
C GLN A 490 -5.84 19.62 -5.00
N TYR A 491 -5.02 19.58 -3.94
CA TYR A 491 -5.05 18.50 -2.95
C TYR A 491 -6.27 18.64 -2.02
N VAL A 492 -7.16 17.66 -2.06
CA VAL A 492 -8.24 17.52 -1.09
C VAL A 492 -7.77 16.63 0.05
N ASP A 493 -7.97 17.09 1.27
CA ASP A 493 -7.73 16.33 2.49
C ASP A 493 -9.02 16.34 3.32
N LEU A 494 -9.47 15.13 3.66
CA LEU A 494 -10.70 14.84 4.38
C LEU A 494 -10.45 14.54 5.87
N THR A 495 -9.21 14.62 6.35
CA THR A 495 -8.87 14.50 7.77
C THR A 495 -9.73 15.43 8.65
N PRO A 496 -10.09 16.67 8.23
CA PRO A 496 -11.01 17.52 8.97
C PRO A 496 -12.47 17.04 9.06
N LEU A 497 -12.83 15.91 8.44
CA LEU A 497 -14.11 15.21 8.60
C LEU A 497 -13.99 13.90 9.40
N VAL A 498 -12.79 13.41 9.70
CA VAL A 498 -12.58 12.33 10.67
C VAL A 498 -13.15 12.77 12.04
N ASP A 499 -13.94 11.92 12.70
CA ASP A 499 -14.40 12.13 14.08
C ASP A 499 -14.14 10.84 14.86
N ALA A 500 -13.11 10.85 15.72
CA ALA A 500 -12.75 9.72 16.59
C ALA A 500 -13.62 9.66 17.87
N ALA A 501 -14.52 10.62 18.09
CA ALA A 501 -15.38 10.66 19.28
C ALA A 501 -16.83 10.24 18.99
N ARG A 502 -17.32 10.35 17.74
CA ARG A 502 -18.68 9.96 17.32
C ARG A 502 -18.75 9.52 15.86
N ASN A 503 -19.80 8.77 15.55
CA ASN A 503 -20.21 8.50 14.17
C ASN A 503 -21.13 9.60 13.62
N TYR A 504 -21.17 9.75 12.30
CA TYR A 504 -22.14 10.61 11.61
C TYR A 504 -23.43 9.82 11.32
N GLU A 505 -24.54 10.21 11.93
CA GLU A 505 -25.88 9.74 11.54
C GLU A 505 -26.32 10.49 10.27
N ALA A 506 -26.45 9.77 9.15
CA ALA A 506 -26.87 10.34 7.88
C ALA A 506 -28.39 10.57 7.83
N ARG A 507 -28.79 11.68 7.21
CA ARG A 507 -30.20 11.99 6.97
C ARG A 507 -30.72 11.20 5.78
N VAL A 508 -31.95 10.71 5.83
CA VAL A 508 -32.62 10.12 4.65
C VAL A 508 -33.28 11.24 3.84
N ALA A 509 -33.06 11.28 2.52
CA ALA A 509 -33.75 12.21 1.63
C ALA A 509 -35.28 11.98 1.67
N ALA A 510 -36.06 13.07 1.63
CA ALA A 510 -37.50 13.02 1.84
C ALA A 510 -38.26 12.47 0.60
N GLY A 511 -38.30 11.15 0.46
CA GLY A 511 -39.12 10.46 -0.53
C GLY A 511 -40.63 10.60 -0.28
N PRO A 512 -41.48 10.29 -1.28
CA PRO A 512 -42.94 10.30 -1.12
C PRO A 512 -43.36 9.27 -0.05
N SER A 513 -44.18 9.72 0.90
CA SER A 513 -44.39 9.03 2.17
C SER A 513 -45.08 7.66 2.05
N THR A 514 -44.41 6.61 2.53
CA THR A 514 -45.07 5.43 3.12
C THR A 514 -44.81 5.45 4.63
N ALA A 515 -45.89 5.29 5.42
CA ALA A 515 -45.81 5.36 6.87
C ALA A 515 -45.36 4.02 7.49
N GLN A 516 -44.97 4.09 8.77
CA GLN A 516 -44.94 2.95 9.69
C GLN A 516 -43.86 1.85 9.47
N GLN A 517 -42.62 2.23 9.13
CA GLN A 517 -41.45 1.43 9.50
C GLN A 517 -40.67 2.10 10.66
N PRO A 518 -40.01 1.33 11.55
CA PRO A 518 -39.03 1.90 12.47
C PRO A 518 -37.92 2.57 11.65
N ALA A 519 -37.54 3.80 12.02
CA ALA A 519 -36.58 4.57 11.24
C ALA A 519 -35.21 3.86 11.21
N ARG A 520 -34.86 3.30 10.04
CA ARG A 520 -33.50 2.87 9.71
C ARG A 520 -32.59 4.09 9.81
N ARG A 521 -31.46 3.91 10.50
CA ARG A 521 -30.40 4.91 10.65
C ARG A 521 -29.15 4.39 9.97
N TYR A 522 -28.38 5.32 9.40
CA TYR A 522 -27.18 5.04 8.65
C TYR A 522 -26.03 5.78 9.32
N PHE A 523 -25.05 5.03 9.81
CA PHE A 523 -23.87 5.57 10.49
C PHE A 523 -22.67 5.45 9.57
N LEU A 524 -21.91 6.53 9.47
CA LEU A 524 -20.66 6.58 8.73
C LEU A 524 -19.56 7.23 9.58
N ASN A 525 -18.31 6.87 9.31
CA ASN A 525 -17.18 7.74 9.61
C ASN A 525 -16.54 8.21 8.28
N VAL A 526 -15.36 8.82 8.34
CA VAL A 526 -14.56 9.21 7.17
C VAL A 526 -13.14 8.72 7.40
N CYS A 527 -12.57 8.00 6.42
CA CYS A 527 -11.21 7.42 6.44
C CYS A 527 -10.81 6.46 7.59
N ARG A 528 -11.62 6.33 8.65
CA ARG A 528 -11.45 5.36 9.76
C ARG A 528 -12.70 4.47 9.89
N PRO A 529 -12.64 3.37 10.67
CA PRO A 529 -13.83 2.63 11.10
C PRO A 529 -14.84 3.51 11.86
N LEU A 530 -16.01 2.96 12.15
CA LEU A 530 -16.98 3.53 13.09
C LEU A 530 -16.40 3.52 14.51
N VAL A 531 -16.65 4.59 15.26
CA VAL A 531 -16.44 4.63 16.72
C VAL A 531 -17.37 3.59 17.36
N PRO A 532 -16.89 2.72 18.27
CA PRO A 532 -17.74 1.78 18.98
C PRO A 532 -18.85 2.47 19.77
N GLU A 533 -20.10 2.05 19.54
CA GLU A 533 -21.27 2.57 20.25
C GLU A 533 -22.12 1.41 20.78
N TYR A 534 -22.64 1.56 22.00
CA TYR A 534 -23.47 0.51 22.62
C TYR A 534 -24.77 0.31 21.83
N GLY A 535 -24.96 -0.92 21.34
CA GLY A 535 -26.06 -1.30 20.47
C GLY A 535 -25.79 -1.11 18.98
N LEU A 536 -24.56 -0.82 18.54
CA LEU A 536 -24.21 -0.74 17.11
C LEU A 536 -23.21 -1.85 16.74
N SER A 537 -23.65 -3.11 16.77
CA SER A 537 -22.81 -4.31 16.53
C SER A 537 -22.60 -4.70 15.07
N CYS A 538 -22.54 -3.72 14.15
CA CYS A 538 -21.96 -3.94 12.83
C CYS A 538 -20.50 -4.41 12.95
N ARG A 539 -20.06 -5.26 12.01
CA ARG A 539 -18.76 -5.96 12.09
C ARG A 539 -17.60 -4.99 12.29
N GLY A 540 -16.75 -5.24 13.29
CA GLY A 540 -15.65 -4.37 13.67
C GLY A 540 -14.73 -4.03 12.50
N GLY A 541 -14.29 -2.77 12.45
CA GLY A 541 -13.57 -2.22 11.31
C GLY A 541 -14.47 -1.61 10.22
N ALA A 542 -15.78 -1.85 10.22
CA ALA A 542 -16.70 -1.24 9.27
C ALA A 542 -16.67 0.29 9.34
N ALA A 543 -16.75 0.96 8.19
CA ALA A 543 -16.82 2.42 8.08
C ALA A 543 -18.23 2.95 7.78
N ALA A 544 -19.15 2.06 7.35
CA ALA A 544 -20.58 2.36 7.18
C ALA A 544 -21.48 1.21 7.67
N CYS A 545 -22.60 1.56 8.31
CA CYS A 545 -23.53 0.62 8.96
C CYS A 545 -24.98 1.12 8.86
N GLU A 546 -25.93 0.22 8.58
CA GLU A 546 -27.37 0.41 8.78
C GLU A 546 -27.81 -0.25 10.08
N ALA A 547 -28.72 0.36 10.84
CA ALA A 547 -29.43 -0.29 11.94
C ALA A 547 -30.82 0.31 12.19
N THR A 548 -31.75 -0.47 12.75
CA THR A 548 -33.08 -0.02 13.19
C THR A 548 -33.12 0.17 14.70
N PHE A 549 -33.87 1.14 15.23
CA PHE A 549 -33.86 1.44 16.68
C PHE A 549 -35.21 1.19 17.35
N ASP A 550 -35.18 0.55 18.52
CA ASP A 550 -36.35 0.34 19.40
C ASP A 550 -36.66 1.55 20.31
N GLY A 551 -35.77 2.55 20.31
CA GLY A 551 -35.82 3.76 21.14
C GLY A 551 -34.65 3.86 22.13
N VAL A 552 -33.94 2.77 22.41
CA VAL A 552 -32.75 2.75 23.28
C VAL A 552 -31.58 2.01 22.63
N THR A 553 -31.85 0.84 22.03
CA THR A 553 -30.88 -0.03 21.35
C THR A 553 -31.14 -0.10 19.85
N ALA A 554 -30.09 -0.35 19.06
CA ALA A 554 -30.26 -0.78 17.69
C ALA A 554 -30.52 -2.30 17.59
N ARG A 555 -31.03 -2.69 16.43
CA ARG A 555 -31.39 -4.04 15.99
C ARG A 555 -31.27 -4.11 14.47
N ASN A 556 -31.08 -5.31 13.92
CA ASN A 556 -31.00 -5.55 12.48
C ASN A 556 -29.86 -4.75 11.84
N GLU A 557 -28.71 -4.81 12.49
CA GLU A 557 -27.43 -4.25 12.09
C GLU A 557 -27.00 -4.84 10.74
N THR A 558 -26.51 -4.00 9.82
CA THR A 558 -26.07 -4.44 8.49
C THR A 558 -24.87 -3.61 8.03
N THR A 559 -23.76 -4.28 7.77
CA THR A 559 -22.47 -3.72 7.41
C THR A 559 -22.48 -3.26 5.96
N LEU A 560 -22.35 -1.95 5.73
CA LEU A 560 -22.44 -1.34 4.38
C LEU A 560 -21.07 -1.12 3.72
N GLY A 561 -19.98 -1.42 4.42
CA GLY A 561 -18.64 -1.49 3.87
C GLY A 561 -17.52 -1.11 4.84
N PHE A 562 -16.30 -1.48 4.45
CA PHE A 562 -15.04 -1.23 5.15
C PHE A 562 -14.25 -0.08 4.48
N PRO A 563 -13.36 0.63 5.20
CA PRO A 563 -12.67 1.84 4.70
C PRO A 563 -11.61 1.58 3.62
N ASP A 564 -11.35 0.31 3.30
CA ASP A 564 -10.13 -0.21 2.68
C ASP A 564 -9.91 0.15 1.19
N VAL A 565 -10.62 1.12 0.61
CA VAL A 565 -10.59 1.45 -0.84
C VAL A 565 -10.83 2.95 -1.15
N SER A 566 -9.87 3.53 -1.89
CA SER A 566 -9.97 4.68 -2.82
C SER A 566 -10.86 5.90 -2.47
N LEU A 567 -10.18 7.05 -2.39
CA LEU A 567 -10.72 8.38 -2.71
C LEU A 567 -10.45 8.71 -4.19
N VAL A 568 -11.41 9.36 -4.86
CA VAL A 568 -11.28 9.88 -6.24
C VAL A 568 -11.85 11.31 -6.30
N VAL A 569 -11.15 12.23 -6.98
CA VAL A 569 -11.60 13.62 -7.15
C VAL A 569 -12.16 13.81 -8.56
N ALA A 570 -13.47 13.96 -8.68
CA ALA A 570 -14.19 14.12 -9.95
C ALA A 570 -14.73 15.56 -10.07
N GLY A 571 -13.91 16.45 -10.64
CA GLY A 571 -14.28 17.86 -10.84
C GLY A 571 -14.35 18.64 -9.53
N ASP A 572 -15.57 18.99 -9.09
CA ASP A 572 -15.85 19.70 -7.83
C ASP A 572 -16.26 18.76 -6.67
N THR A 573 -16.42 17.47 -6.98
CA THR A 573 -17.00 16.45 -6.12
C THR A 573 -15.94 15.39 -5.79
N VAL A 574 -15.86 14.95 -4.54
CA VAL A 574 -14.93 13.89 -4.11
C VAL A 574 -15.70 12.64 -3.72
N LEU A 575 -15.33 11.52 -4.34
CA LEU A 575 -15.98 10.22 -4.17
C LEU A 575 -15.11 9.31 -3.28
N MET A 576 -15.73 8.73 -2.25
CA MET A 576 -15.14 7.74 -1.35
C MET A 576 -15.97 6.45 -1.43
N LYS A 577 -15.33 5.27 -1.48
CA LYS A 577 -16.03 3.99 -1.66
C LYS A 577 -15.76 3.01 -0.53
N TYR A 578 -16.81 2.61 0.17
CA TYR A 578 -16.74 1.52 1.15
C TYR A 578 -17.25 0.24 0.53
N LEU A 579 -16.42 -0.80 0.54
CA LEU A 579 -16.71 -2.07 -0.14
C LEU A 579 -16.74 -3.23 0.87
N ARG A 580 -17.11 -4.42 0.39
CA ARG A 580 -17.04 -5.69 1.12
C ARG A 580 -17.90 -5.76 2.39
N GLY A 581 -19.06 -5.10 2.40
CA GLY A 581 -20.07 -5.22 3.44
C GLY A 581 -20.67 -6.64 3.54
N ASP A 582 -21.84 -6.76 4.15
CA ASP A 582 -22.56 -8.04 4.26
C ASP A 582 -23.08 -8.52 2.88
N PRO A 583 -23.44 -9.80 2.68
CA PRO A 583 -23.98 -10.28 1.40
C PRO A 583 -25.29 -9.55 1.04
N CYS A 584 -25.49 -9.21 -0.24
CA CYS A 584 -26.69 -8.47 -0.64
C CYS A 584 -27.96 -9.35 -0.50
N PRO A 585 -29.07 -8.83 0.09
CA PRO A 585 -30.29 -9.61 0.29
C PRO A 585 -30.96 -10.20 -0.96
N HIS A 586 -30.60 -9.71 -2.15
CA HIS A 586 -31.15 -10.15 -3.43
C HIS A 586 -30.12 -10.85 -4.34
N ASP A 587 -28.83 -10.77 -4.01
CA ASP A 587 -27.75 -11.48 -4.68
C ASP A 587 -26.65 -11.84 -3.68
N PRO A 588 -26.65 -13.08 -3.14
CA PRO A 588 -25.61 -13.54 -2.20
C PRO A 588 -24.20 -13.68 -2.80
N LEU A 589 -24.01 -13.44 -4.10
CA LEU A 589 -22.69 -13.41 -4.74
C LEU A 589 -22.05 -12.01 -4.76
N THR A 590 -22.82 -10.95 -4.45
CA THR A 590 -22.31 -9.59 -4.27
C THR A 590 -22.42 -9.13 -2.82
N ASN A 591 -21.43 -8.36 -2.37
CA ASN A 591 -21.44 -7.76 -1.05
C ASN A 591 -21.96 -6.32 -1.13
N LEU A 592 -22.64 -5.88 -0.07
CA LEU A 592 -23.06 -4.50 0.11
C LEU A 592 -21.87 -3.54 0.05
N SER A 593 -22.15 -2.35 -0.45
CA SER A 593 -21.16 -1.28 -0.62
C SER A 593 -21.81 0.10 -0.52
N SER A 594 -21.00 1.12 -0.26
CA SER A 594 -21.43 2.52 -0.17
C SER A 594 -20.53 3.44 -1.01
N THR A 595 -21.10 4.46 -1.63
CA THR A 595 -20.36 5.62 -2.17
C THR A 595 -20.78 6.88 -1.42
N VAL A 596 -19.80 7.64 -0.94
CA VAL A 596 -19.99 8.97 -0.35
C VAL A 596 -19.45 10.02 -1.33
N ALA A 597 -20.30 10.97 -1.72
CA ALA A 597 -19.98 12.08 -2.61
C ALA A 597 -19.94 13.39 -1.84
N PHE A 598 -18.73 13.81 -1.43
CA PHE A 598 -18.51 15.12 -0.82
C PHE A 598 -18.63 16.21 -1.89
N ARG A 599 -19.38 17.28 -1.60
CA ARG A 599 -19.60 18.42 -2.50
C ARG A 599 -19.29 19.72 -1.78
N CYS A 600 -18.69 20.70 -2.47
CA CYS A 600 -18.37 21.98 -1.85
C CYS A 600 -19.65 22.77 -1.50
N ASP A 601 -19.93 22.91 -0.21
CA ASP A 601 -20.85 23.92 0.34
C ASP A 601 -20.09 24.76 1.38
N ARG A 602 -19.83 26.02 1.01
CA ARG A 602 -19.10 27.00 1.82
C ARG A 602 -19.78 27.37 3.14
N THR A 603 -21.06 27.03 3.31
CA THR A 603 -21.86 27.33 4.50
C THR A 603 -22.19 26.10 5.36
N ALA A 604 -21.96 24.88 4.86
CA ALA A 604 -22.25 23.64 5.58
C ALA A 604 -21.28 23.30 6.74
N GLY A 605 -20.12 23.98 6.85
CA GLY A 605 -19.09 23.64 7.84
C GLY A 605 -18.52 22.24 7.61
N ARG A 606 -18.62 21.33 8.60
CA ARG A 606 -18.29 19.89 8.37
C ARG A 606 -19.35 19.18 7.51
N GLY A 607 -20.57 19.71 7.42
CA GLY A 607 -21.69 19.04 6.78
C GLY A 607 -22.23 17.87 7.59
N VAL A 608 -23.22 17.18 7.03
CA VAL A 608 -23.75 15.89 7.51
C VAL A 608 -24.14 15.08 6.26
N PRO A 609 -23.82 13.78 6.19
CA PRO A 609 -24.22 12.95 5.04
C PRO A 609 -25.74 12.86 4.88
N VAL A 610 -26.18 12.72 3.64
CA VAL A 610 -27.57 12.50 3.24
C VAL A 610 -27.63 11.28 2.34
N LEU A 611 -28.32 10.21 2.77
CA LEU A 611 -28.65 9.07 1.92
C LEU A 611 -29.62 9.56 0.83
N VAL A 612 -29.18 9.48 -0.43
CA VAL A 612 -29.96 9.90 -1.60
C VAL A 612 -30.59 8.73 -2.35
N GLU A 613 -29.93 7.57 -2.37
CA GLU A 613 -30.37 6.39 -3.14
C GLU A 613 -29.80 5.09 -2.58
N ILE A 614 -30.49 3.97 -2.84
CA ILE A 614 -30.00 2.60 -2.63
C ILE A 614 -30.17 1.84 -3.95
N GLU A 615 -29.14 1.85 -4.80
CA GLU A 615 -29.17 1.20 -6.11
C GLU A 615 -29.36 -0.32 -5.93
N HIS A 616 -30.41 -0.87 -6.54
CA HIS A 616 -30.76 -2.31 -6.56
C HIS A 616 -30.86 -3.00 -5.18
N GLY A 617 -30.90 -2.24 -4.09
CA GLY A 617 -30.81 -2.77 -2.72
C GLY A 617 -29.40 -3.21 -2.29
N CYS A 618 -28.38 -3.06 -3.15
CA CYS A 618 -27.01 -3.53 -2.88
C CYS A 618 -25.97 -2.40 -2.73
N HIS A 619 -26.20 -1.21 -3.30
CA HIS A 619 -25.24 -0.10 -3.25
C HIS A 619 -25.85 1.20 -2.71
N TYR A 620 -25.32 1.70 -1.59
CA TYR A 620 -25.84 2.86 -0.86
C TYR A 620 -25.14 4.15 -1.30
N ARG A 621 -25.90 5.20 -1.62
CA ARG A 621 -25.36 6.47 -2.11
C ARG A 621 -25.64 7.62 -1.14
N PHE A 622 -24.58 8.28 -0.70
CA PHE A 622 -24.65 9.43 0.20
C PHE A 622 -24.09 10.67 -0.48
N ASP A 623 -24.85 11.77 -0.53
CA ASP A 623 -24.32 13.11 -0.81
C ASP A 623 -23.93 13.79 0.51
N TRP A 624 -22.80 14.50 0.53
CA TRP A 624 -22.30 15.18 1.72
C TRP A 624 -21.84 16.62 1.37
N PRO A 625 -22.75 17.60 1.40
CA PRO A 625 -22.40 19.02 1.29
C PRO A 625 -21.48 19.43 2.44
N THR A 626 -20.28 19.94 2.16
CA THR A 626 -19.26 20.24 3.17
C THR A 626 -18.34 21.38 2.74
N ALA A 627 -17.85 22.15 3.71
CA ALA A 627 -16.92 23.25 3.50
C ALA A 627 -15.45 22.78 3.46
N VAL A 628 -15.16 21.54 3.86
CA VAL A 628 -13.80 20.97 3.98
C VAL A 628 -13.09 20.81 2.63
N ILE A 629 -13.85 20.48 1.57
CA ILE A 629 -13.33 20.32 0.22
C ILE A 629 -13.38 21.61 -0.62
N CYS A 630 -13.98 22.68 -0.09
CA CYS A 630 -14.10 23.94 -0.83
C CYS A 630 -12.73 24.61 -1.04
N PRO A 631 -12.44 25.15 -2.23
CA PRO A 631 -11.23 25.93 -2.46
C PRO A 631 -11.27 27.22 -1.62
N PRO A 632 -10.12 27.69 -1.10
CA PRO A 632 -10.04 28.89 -0.27
C PRO A 632 -10.36 30.13 -1.10
N GLU A 633 -11.18 31.02 -0.55
CA GLU A 633 -11.56 32.28 -1.21
C GLU A 633 -10.40 33.28 -1.19
N ARG A 634 -10.19 33.96 -2.31
CA ARG A 634 -9.14 34.97 -2.51
C ARG A 634 -9.70 36.33 -2.98
N ALA A 635 -10.94 36.38 -3.46
CA ALA A 635 -11.61 37.59 -3.96
C ALA A 635 -12.36 38.38 -2.85
N LEU A 636 -11.76 38.52 -1.67
CA LEU A 636 -12.34 39.29 -0.57
C LEU A 636 -12.33 40.79 -0.88
N THR A 637 -13.46 41.46 -0.68
CA THR A 637 -13.54 42.93 -0.82
C THR A 637 -13.18 43.58 0.50
N TYR A 638 -12.09 44.36 0.53
CA TYR A 638 -11.70 45.16 1.69
C TYR A 638 -12.21 46.61 1.57
N VAL A 639 -12.76 47.14 2.67
CA VAL A 639 -13.27 48.51 2.77
C VAL A 639 -12.48 49.26 3.84
N PRO A 640 -11.47 50.09 3.47
CA PRO A 640 -10.61 50.78 4.44
C PRO A 640 -11.38 51.76 5.33
N ALA A 641 -12.44 52.40 4.81
CA ALA A 641 -13.17 53.48 5.49
C ALA A 641 -13.88 53.05 6.79
N ASN A 642 -14.12 51.76 6.98
CA ASN A 642 -14.71 51.17 8.19
C ASN A 642 -13.98 49.92 8.70
N CYS A 643 -12.79 49.63 8.13
CA CYS A 643 -11.97 48.45 8.40
C CYS A 643 -12.77 47.13 8.32
N SER A 644 -13.49 46.93 7.22
CA SER A 644 -14.33 45.74 7.03
C SER A 644 -13.95 44.91 5.81
N PHE A 645 -14.23 43.62 5.89
CA PHE A 645 -14.10 42.64 4.81
C PHE A 645 -15.49 42.13 4.43
N HIS A 646 -15.71 41.92 3.13
CA HIS A 646 -16.87 41.23 2.57
C HIS A 646 -16.42 40.03 1.74
N ASN A 647 -17.08 38.90 1.95
CA ASN A 647 -16.87 37.67 1.18
C ASN A 647 -18.04 37.50 0.19
N PRO A 648 -17.85 37.71 -1.12
CA PRO A 648 -18.93 37.58 -2.10
C PRO A 648 -19.44 36.14 -2.24
N ALA A 649 -18.64 35.14 -1.87
CA ALA A 649 -18.99 33.72 -1.93
C ALA A 649 -19.86 33.23 -0.75
N THR A 650 -20.06 34.05 0.30
CA THR A 650 -20.98 33.79 1.42
C THR A 650 -21.95 34.96 1.67
N SER A 651 -21.79 36.10 0.99
CA SER A 651 -22.39 37.40 1.33
C SER A 651 -22.07 37.92 2.74
N GLY A 652 -21.11 37.30 3.43
CA GLY A 652 -20.75 37.60 4.81
C GLY A 652 -19.88 38.83 4.95
N TRP A 653 -19.98 39.51 6.10
CA TRP A 653 -19.18 40.68 6.45
C TRP A 653 -18.45 40.47 7.78
N PHE A 654 -17.26 41.06 7.92
CA PHE A 654 -16.51 41.13 9.19
C PHE A 654 -15.93 42.53 9.40
N ALA A 655 -16.20 43.14 10.56
CA ALA A 655 -15.60 44.40 10.98
C ALA A 655 -14.35 44.15 11.82
N ALA A 656 -13.17 44.36 11.24
CA ALA A 656 -11.88 43.97 11.80
C ALA A 656 -11.28 45.02 12.77
N ASN A 657 -12.02 46.05 13.16
CA ASN A 657 -11.56 47.15 14.04
C ASN A 657 -10.87 46.66 15.33
N ALA A 658 -11.45 45.66 16.00
CA ALA A 658 -10.91 45.09 17.24
C ALA A 658 -9.67 44.19 17.03
N THR A 659 -9.36 43.81 15.79
CA THR A 659 -8.23 42.95 15.42
C THR A 659 -7.07 43.78 14.87
N LEU A 660 -7.36 44.71 13.96
CA LEU A 660 -6.39 45.44 13.16
C LEU A 660 -6.17 46.88 13.64
N GLY A 661 -7.09 47.45 14.43
CA GLY A 661 -6.99 48.82 14.95
C GLY A 661 -5.80 49.01 15.89
N GLU A 662 -5.58 48.09 16.82
CA GLU A 662 -4.41 48.10 17.73
C GLU A 662 -3.07 47.92 17.01
N LEU A 663 -3.09 47.28 15.84
CA LEU A 663 -1.90 47.08 14.99
C LEU A 663 -1.69 48.26 14.02
N ALA A 664 -2.59 49.26 14.03
CA ALA A 664 -2.68 50.36 13.07
C ALA A 664 -2.85 49.93 11.59
N LEU A 665 -3.29 48.69 11.34
CA LEU A 665 -3.38 48.10 9.99
C LEU A 665 -4.66 48.46 9.24
N CYS A 666 -5.69 48.98 9.91
CA CYS A 666 -6.97 49.35 9.28
C CYS A 666 -6.84 50.39 8.15
N GLY A 667 -5.83 51.26 8.19
CA GLY A 667 -5.55 52.22 7.11
C GLY A 667 -4.82 51.65 5.90
N GLN A 668 -4.39 50.38 5.95
CA GLN A 668 -3.58 49.73 4.92
C GLN A 668 -4.37 48.65 4.19
N GLN A 669 -3.98 48.36 2.95
CA GLN A 669 -4.52 47.24 2.19
C GLN A 669 -3.65 45.98 2.44
N PRO A 670 -4.25 44.82 2.78
CA PRO A 670 -3.48 43.60 2.99
C PRO A 670 -2.83 43.11 1.69
N THR A 671 -1.64 42.49 1.80
CA THR A 671 -0.95 41.83 0.68
C THR A 671 -1.54 40.46 0.36
N VAL A 672 -2.13 39.79 1.37
CA VAL A 672 -2.92 38.57 1.21
C VAL A 672 -4.15 38.69 2.10
N ALA A 673 -5.33 38.38 1.57
CA ALA A 673 -6.55 38.24 2.35
C ALA A 673 -7.34 37.05 1.80
N THR A 674 -7.41 35.97 2.58
CA THR A 674 -8.07 34.73 2.15
C THR A 674 -8.98 34.17 3.24
N VAL A 675 -10.11 33.57 2.83
CA VAL A 675 -10.92 32.74 3.72
C VAL A 675 -10.60 31.28 3.43
N ASP A 676 -10.17 30.56 4.45
CA ASP A 676 -10.12 29.10 4.43
C ASP A 676 -11.39 28.53 5.06
N TYR A 677 -12.22 27.91 4.21
CA TYR A 677 -13.48 27.28 4.61
C TYR A 677 -13.26 25.98 5.41
N ARG A 678 -12.13 25.29 5.22
CA ARG A 678 -11.76 24.03 5.90
C ARG A 678 -11.50 24.29 7.38
N THR A 679 -10.65 25.27 7.72
CA THR A 679 -10.44 25.67 9.13
C THR A 679 -11.51 26.63 9.64
N GLY A 680 -12.17 27.40 8.77
CA GLY A 680 -13.11 28.46 9.16
C GLY A 680 -12.39 29.73 9.63
N THR A 681 -11.32 30.09 8.92
CA THR A 681 -10.44 31.20 9.28
C THR A 681 -10.33 32.24 8.17
N LEU A 682 -10.27 33.51 8.58
CA LEU A 682 -9.78 34.61 7.76
C LEU A 682 -8.27 34.74 8.00
N ASN A 683 -7.47 34.61 6.95
CA ASN A 683 -6.03 34.79 6.99
C ASN A 683 -5.66 36.08 6.26
N LEU A 684 -5.03 37.01 6.99
CA LEU A 684 -4.58 38.29 6.48
C LEU A 684 -3.06 38.38 6.61
N GLN A 685 -2.41 38.92 5.58
CA GLN A 685 -1.01 39.31 5.61
C GLN A 685 -0.87 40.80 5.30
N TYR A 686 -0.02 41.48 6.08
CA TYR A 686 0.38 42.86 5.86
C TYR A 686 1.90 42.96 5.89
N THR A 687 2.47 43.76 4.98
CA THR A 687 3.91 44.11 4.99
C THR A 687 4.07 45.61 5.10
N ALA A 688 4.65 46.08 6.21
CA ALA A 688 4.94 47.49 6.45
C ALA A 688 6.45 47.75 6.37
N GLN A 689 6.83 48.95 5.96
CA GLN A 689 8.22 49.39 5.98
C GLN A 689 8.66 49.68 7.43
N ALA A 690 9.86 49.24 7.79
CA ALA A 690 10.37 49.25 9.17
C ALA A 690 11.79 49.84 9.25
N ASP A 691 12.15 50.36 10.42
CA ASP A 691 13.48 50.90 10.69
C ASP A 691 14.60 49.86 10.54
N ALA A 692 15.84 50.34 10.42
CA ALA A 692 17.04 49.65 9.93
C ALA A 692 17.46 48.33 10.65
N ASN A 693 16.75 47.89 11.69
CA ASN A 693 17.00 46.63 12.39
C ASN A 693 16.49 45.38 11.62
N CYS A 694 15.69 45.53 10.56
CA CYS A 694 15.13 44.41 9.79
C CYS A 694 15.96 44.05 8.53
N THR A 695 17.24 43.76 8.72
CA THR A 695 18.19 43.44 7.64
C THR A 695 17.87 42.14 6.90
N SER A 696 17.38 41.11 7.59
CA SER A 696 17.01 39.81 7.00
C SER A 696 15.82 39.88 6.04
N THR A 697 14.97 40.90 6.17
CA THR A 697 13.74 41.12 5.38
C THR A 697 13.81 42.40 4.52
N LYS A 698 15.03 42.91 4.25
CA LYS A 698 15.28 44.14 3.46
C LYS A 698 14.55 45.39 3.98
N GLY A 699 14.32 45.50 5.29
CA GLY A 699 13.63 46.63 5.93
C GLY A 699 12.10 46.53 5.93
N LEU A 700 11.54 45.33 5.74
CA LEU A 700 10.10 45.08 5.85
C LEU A 700 9.77 44.32 7.14
N ARG A 701 8.65 44.68 7.79
CA ARG A 701 8.04 43.93 8.89
C ARG A 701 6.73 43.32 8.42
N THR A 702 6.56 42.04 8.68
CA THR A 702 5.41 41.24 8.22
C THR A 702 4.50 40.89 9.40
N TYR A 703 3.20 41.12 9.23
CA TYR A 703 2.16 40.71 10.17
C TYR A 703 1.31 39.63 9.52
N ASN A 704 1.24 38.45 10.16
CA ASN A 704 0.35 37.36 9.78
C ASN A 704 -0.77 37.29 10.83
N VAL A 705 -2.00 37.60 10.43
CA VAL A 705 -3.17 37.69 11.30
C VAL A 705 -4.19 36.63 10.88
N THR A 706 -4.46 35.67 11.76
CA THR A 706 -5.47 34.62 11.55
C THR A 706 -6.64 34.86 12.51
N VAL A 707 -7.85 35.02 11.96
CA VAL A 707 -9.09 35.18 12.74
C VAL A 707 -10.00 33.98 12.50
N ALA A 708 -10.20 33.15 13.53
CA ALA A 708 -11.05 31.97 13.51
C ALA A 708 -12.48 32.29 13.99
N CYS A 709 -13.47 31.65 13.38
CA CYS A 709 -14.83 31.63 13.91
C CYS A 709 -14.90 30.86 15.24
N ALA A 710 -15.54 31.44 16.26
CA ALA A 710 -15.80 30.82 17.56
C ALA A 710 -16.94 31.55 18.30
N PRO A 711 -17.65 30.92 19.26
CA PRO A 711 -18.72 31.55 20.04
C PRO A 711 -18.25 32.70 20.95
N GLN A 712 -16.97 32.71 21.34
CA GLN A 712 -16.39 33.74 22.22
C GLN A 712 -15.13 34.34 21.59
N SER A 713 -14.84 35.60 21.95
CA SER A 713 -13.63 36.29 21.52
C SER A 713 -12.45 35.98 22.44
N SER A 714 -11.43 35.31 21.92
CA SER A 714 -10.12 35.13 22.58
C SER A 714 -9.00 35.61 21.65
N ARG A 715 -7.82 35.93 22.18
CA ARG A 715 -6.69 36.39 21.36
C ARG A 715 -5.36 35.99 21.98
N GLU A 716 -4.51 35.42 21.15
CA GLU A 716 -3.17 34.99 21.50
C GLU A 716 -2.15 35.65 20.57
N ARG A 717 -1.05 36.12 21.15
CA ARG A 717 0.04 36.80 20.45
C ARG A 717 1.33 36.11 20.84
N THR A 718 1.89 35.34 19.91
CA THR A 718 3.21 34.71 20.08
C THR A 718 4.28 35.78 20.30
N GLU A 719 5.39 35.43 20.98
CA GLU A 719 6.49 36.40 21.15
C GLU A 719 6.94 37.00 19.81
N PRO A 720 7.09 38.33 19.72
CA PRO A 720 7.37 39.00 18.46
C PRO A 720 8.82 38.76 18.03
N ALA A 721 9.02 37.89 17.04
CA ALA A 721 10.27 37.86 16.28
C ALA A 721 10.49 39.23 15.61
N ARG A 722 11.73 39.73 15.61
CA ARG A 722 12.04 41.16 15.35
C ARG A 722 11.42 41.79 14.09
N CYS A 723 11.11 40.99 13.07
CA CYS A 723 10.52 41.42 11.80
C CYS A 723 9.27 40.64 11.38
N PHE A 724 8.79 39.72 12.21
CA PHE A 724 7.64 38.85 11.93
C PHE A 724 6.74 38.75 13.16
N GLU A 725 5.48 39.13 13.00
CA GLU A 725 4.49 39.07 14.07
C GLU A 725 3.33 38.15 13.66
N ARG A 726 3.01 37.17 14.51
CA ARG A 726 1.84 36.30 14.37
C ARG A 726 0.80 36.70 15.40
N VAL A 727 -0.43 36.91 14.94
CA VAL A 727 -1.59 37.20 15.79
C VAL A 727 -2.66 36.17 15.47
N GLN A 728 -3.11 35.42 16.48
CA GLN A 728 -4.22 34.49 16.36
C GLN A 728 -5.37 35.00 17.22
N GLN A 729 -6.56 35.11 16.64
CA GLN A 729 -7.75 35.59 17.30
C GLN A 729 -8.92 34.66 17.00
N GLN A 730 -9.74 34.40 18.01
CA GLN A 730 -11.06 33.80 17.86
C GLN A 730 -12.10 34.92 17.94
N SER A 731 -13.17 34.86 17.15
CA SER A 731 -14.23 35.87 17.16
C SER A 731 -15.55 35.35 16.57
N PRO A 732 -16.71 35.60 17.21
CA PRO A 732 -18.01 35.32 16.61
C PRO A 732 -18.28 36.24 15.40
N GLY A 733 -17.64 37.42 15.36
CA GLY A 733 -17.86 38.39 14.29
C GLY A 733 -17.32 37.97 12.92
N VAL A 734 -16.36 37.03 12.84
CA VAL A 734 -15.83 36.54 11.56
C VAL A 734 -16.66 35.38 10.99
N CYS A 735 -17.53 34.76 11.79
CA CYS A 735 -18.28 33.56 11.42
C CYS A 735 -19.12 33.73 10.16
N ALA A 736 -19.83 34.86 10.01
CA ALA A 736 -20.59 35.17 8.79
C ALA A 736 -19.68 35.25 7.54
N LEU A 737 -18.51 35.90 7.65
CA LEU A 737 -17.55 36.00 6.55
C LEU A 737 -17.06 34.62 6.09
N VAL A 738 -16.77 33.71 7.02
CA VAL A 738 -16.25 32.35 6.73
C VAL A 738 -17.33 31.29 6.48
N GLY A 739 -18.61 31.67 6.43
CA GLY A 739 -19.72 30.74 6.19
C GLY A 739 -19.97 29.77 7.35
N ARG A 740 -19.89 30.22 8.60
CA ARG A 740 -20.15 29.39 9.79
C ARG A 740 -21.13 30.05 10.75
N ASP A 741 -21.86 29.22 11.50
CA ASP A 741 -22.67 29.64 12.63
C ASP A 741 -21.77 29.80 13.89
N PRO A 742 -21.75 30.95 14.59
CA PRO A 742 -20.98 31.12 15.82
C PRO A 742 -21.39 30.17 16.96
N ALA A 743 -22.60 29.60 16.94
CA ALA A 743 -23.04 28.59 17.90
C ALA A 743 -22.50 27.17 17.56
N ALA A 744 -22.06 26.94 16.32
CA ALA A 744 -21.51 25.66 15.88
C ALA A 744 -19.99 25.63 16.07
N SER A 745 -19.55 25.11 17.22
CA SER A 745 -18.13 24.86 17.52
C SER A 745 -17.92 23.45 18.08
N PRO A 746 -16.70 22.88 17.95
CA PRO A 746 -16.43 21.50 18.34
C PRO A 746 -16.74 21.27 19.82
N THR A 747 -17.25 20.07 20.13
CA THR A 747 -17.66 19.68 21.48
C THR A 747 -16.46 19.67 22.41
N THR A 748 -16.33 20.71 23.25
CA THR A 748 -15.16 20.92 24.09
C THR A 748 -15.09 19.90 25.22
N THR A 749 -13.98 19.18 25.33
CA THR A 749 -13.64 18.34 26.48
C THR A 749 -13.65 19.20 27.76
N PRO A 750 -14.42 18.84 28.80
CA PRO A 750 -14.46 19.62 30.03
C PRO A 750 -13.12 19.53 30.78
N ALA A 751 -12.39 20.64 30.88
CA ALA A 751 -11.25 20.73 31.78
C ALA A 751 -11.73 20.67 33.25
N PRO A 752 -11.15 19.81 34.10
CA PRO A 752 -11.64 19.64 35.48
C PRO A 752 -11.33 20.88 36.34
N THR A 753 -12.37 21.47 36.92
CA THR A 753 -12.24 22.56 37.90
C THR A 753 -11.54 22.06 39.17
N MET A 754 -10.30 22.48 39.40
CA MET A 754 -9.66 22.35 40.73
C MET A 754 -10.30 23.33 41.71
N ALA A 755 -11.05 22.80 42.68
CA ALA A 755 -11.46 23.54 43.86
C ALA A 755 -10.28 23.72 44.84
N SER A 756 -10.21 24.86 45.51
CA SER A 756 -9.15 25.15 46.48
C SER A 756 -9.59 24.86 47.92
N THR A 757 -8.82 24.04 48.62
CA THR A 757 -8.78 24.02 50.09
C THR A 757 -7.36 23.78 50.58
N THR A 758 -6.99 24.51 51.61
CA THR A 758 -5.72 24.45 52.34
C THR A 758 -5.51 23.12 53.05
N ASP A 759 -4.28 22.62 53.09
CA ASP A 759 -3.45 22.74 54.31
C ASP A 759 -1.98 22.34 54.05
N ALA A 760 -1.09 22.77 54.95
CA ALA A 760 0.33 22.41 55.01
C ALA A 760 0.68 21.95 56.44
N PRO A 761 1.80 21.23 56.65
CA PRO A 761 3.01 21.97 57.05
C PRO A 761 4.36 21.40 56.57
N THR A 762 5.18 22.31 56.03
CA THR A 762 6.65 22.49 56.19
C THR A 762 7.54 21.35 56.75
N THR A 763 8.64 21.08 56.03
CA THR A 763 10.02 21.17 56.58
C THR A 763 11.02 21.65 55.51
N ASP A 764 11.70 22.77 55.79
CA ASP A 764 13.14 23.11 55.63
C ASP A 764 14.10 22.10 54.97
N ASP A 765 15.23 22.48 54.33
CA ASP A 765 15.81 23.77 53.90
C ASP A 765 16.99 23.43 52.93
N THR A 766 17.23 24.11 51.80
CA THR A 766 18.28 25.15 51.64
C THR A 766 18.41 25.60 50.19
N THR A 767 18.84 26.84 49.95
CA THR A 767 19.11 27.39 48.61
C THR A 767 20.50 27.06 48.08
N GLY A 768 20.61 26.69 46.79
CA GLY A 768 21.89 26.58 46.07
C GLY A 768 21.80 27.07 44.62
N LYS A 769 22.32 28.27 44.32
CA LYS A 769 22.51 28.74 42.93
C LYS A 769 23.70 28.00 42.31
N HIS A 770 23.56 27.46 41.10
CA HIS A 770 24.71 27.02 40.32
C HIS A 770 24.88 27.80 39.02
N VAL A 771 26.10 28.31 38.82
CA VAL A 771 26.55 29.04 37.63
C VAL A 771 27.14 28.03 36.64
N GLN A 772 27.04 28.32 35.34
CA GLN A 772 27.67 27.55 34.26
C GLN A 772 29.21 27.64 34.34
N PRO A 773 29.95 26.52 34.33
CA PRO A 773 31.35 26.51 33.92
C PRO A 773 31.46 26.48 32.38
N ALA A 774 32.41 27.23 31.81
CA ALA A 774 32.66 27.22 30.38
C ALA A 774 33.43 25.96 29.93
N GLY A 775 33.12 25.44 28.74
CA GLY A 775 33.80 24.28 28.18
C GLY A 775 35.19 24.61 27.65
N THR A 776 36.23 23.97 28.18
CA THR A 776 37.60 24.00 27.65
C THR A 776 37.78 22.94 26.57
N GLY A 777 38.11 23.35 25.34
CA GLY A 777 38.30 22.43 24.22
C GLY A 777 39.57 21.56 24.34
N LEU A 778 39.51 20.32 23.85
CA LEU A 778 40.67 19.44 23.77
C LEU A 778 41.68 19.95 22.72
N GLY A 779 42.95 20.01 23.10
CA GLY A 779 44.05 20.34 22.19
C GLY A 779 44.37 19.21 21.18
N PRO A 780 45.10 19.52 20.09
CA PRO A 780 45.28 18.63 18.93
C PRO A 780 45.94 17.28 19.25
N LEU A 781 46.73 17.19 20.33
CA LEU A 781 47.36 15.93 20.76
C LEU A 781 46.36 14.84 21.19
N GLY A 782 45.19 15.22 21.71
CA GLY A 782 44.16 14.25 22.10
C GLY A 782 43.53 13.53 20.91
N ILE A 783 43.34 14.26 19.80
CA ILE A 783 42.75 13.73 18.56
C ILE A 783 43.69 12.71 17.91
N VAL A 784 45.01 12.98 17.91
CA VAL A 784 46.02 12.09 17.32
C VAL A 784 46.05 10.71 18.00
N LEU A 785 45.94 10.64 19.33
CA LEU A 785 45.91 9.35 20.03
C LEU A 785 44.67 8.52 19.67
N ILE A 786 43.50 9.15 19.54
CA ILE A 786 42.25 8.47 19.19
C ILE A 786 42.30 7.92 17.75
N CYS A 787 42.86 8.67 16.80
CA CYS A 787 43.04 8.17 15.43
C CYS A 787 44.01 6.97 15.36
N LEU A 788 45.08 6.96 16.16
CA LEU A 788 46.05 5.86 16.17
C LEU A 788 45.49 4.55 16.75
N THR A 789 44.62 4.61 17.77
CA THR A 789 43.99 3.39 18.32
C THR A 789 42.98 2.79 17.34
N VAL A 790 42.20 3.61 16.64
CA VAL A 790 41.22 3.16 15.62
C VAL A 790 41.90 2.52 14.40
N LEU A 791 43.03 3.06 13.94
CA LEU A 791 43.80 2.47 12.83
C LEU A 791 44.45 1.11 13.21
N GLY A 792 44.82 0.94 14.48
CA GLY A 792 45.35 -0.33 14.99
C GLY A 792 44.31 -1.46 15.02
N THR A 793 43.07 -1.17 15.44
CA THR A 793 42.01 -2.20 15.50
C THR A 793 41.49 -2.59 14.12
N LEU A 794 41.32 -1.63 13.20
CA LEU A 794 40.87 -1.88 11.83
C LEU A 794 41.84 -2.76 11.01
N SER A 795 43.15 -2.55 11.17
CA SER A 795 44.17 -3.34 10.46
C SER A 795 44.29 -4.79 10.96
N GLY A 796 44.09 -5.04 12.26
CA GLY A 796 44.03 -6.40 12.81
C GLY A 796 42.79 -7.18 12.34
N GLY A 797 41.60 -6.57 12.42
CA GLY A 797 40.34 -7.23 12.05
C GLY A 797 40.24 -7.60 10.57
N THR A 798 40.67 -6.70 9.68
CA THR A 798 40.68 -6.95 8.23
C THR A 798 41.60 -8.09 7.82
N TRP A 799 42.79 -8.20 8.44
CA TRP A 799 43.72 -9.30 8.16
C TRP A 799 43.21 -10.66 8.66
N TYR A 800 42.47 -10.69 9.77
CA TYR A 800 41.82 -11.90 10.28
C TYR A 800 40.69 -12.38 9.35
N LEU A 801 39.82 -11.47 8.90
CA LEU A 801 38.71 -11.78 8.00
C LEU A 801 39.20 -12.25 6.62
N ALA A 802 40.16 -11.56 6.02
CA ALA A 802 40.75 -11.92 4.72
C ALA A 802 41.40 -13.32 4.71
N ARG A 803 41.86 -13.80 5.88
CA ARG A 803 42.46 -15.13 6.03
C ARG A 803 41.43 -16.25 6.23
N ARG A 804 40.17 -15.92 6.57
CA ARG A 804 39.11 -16.90 6.86
C ARG A 804 38.15 -17.14 5.70
N HIS A 805 37.93 -16.15 4.82
CA HIS A 805 37.00 -16.24 3.67
C HIS A 805 37.64 -15.78 2.34
N PRO A 806 38.45 -16.62 1.67
CA PRO A 806 39.18 -16.23 0.45
C PRO A 806 38.31 -15.93 -0.78
N ALA A 807 37.01 -16.24 -0.76
CA ALA A 807 36.11 -16.05 -1.89
C ALA A 807 35.76 -14.58 -2.20
N HIS A 808 35.67 -13.70 -1.19
CA HIS A 808 35.16 -12.33 -1.36
C HIS A 808 36.23 -11.28 -1.72
N CYS A 809 37.52 -11.64 -1.71
CA CYS A 809 38.62 -10.69 -1.95
C CYS A 809 38.65 -10.04 -3.36
N ARG A 810 37.81 -10.50 -4.31
CA ARG A 810 37.75 -9.93 -5.67
C ARG A 810 36.95 -8.62 -5.79
N GLN A 811 35.98 -8.35 -4.91
CA GLN A 811 35.15 -7.14 -5.02
C GLN A 811 35.85 -5.90 -4.44
N LEU A 812 36.68 -6.05 -3.40
CA LEU A 812 37.42 -4.94 -2.77
C LEU A 812 38.50 -4.32 -3.67
N TYR A 813 38.99 -5.04 -4.68
CA TYR A 813 40.01 -4.53 -5.61
C TYR A 813 39.48 -3.52 -6.63
N ALA A 814 38.16 -3.45 -6.85
CA ALA A 814 37.56 -2.55 -7.84
C ALA A 814 37.49 -1.08 -7.39
N LEU A 815 37.42 -0.81 -6.09
CA LEU A 815 37.17 0.52 -5.52
C LEU A 815 38.42 1.41 -5.35
N LEU A 816 39.62 0.87 -5.60
CA LEU A 816 40.90 1.58 -5.33
C LEU A 816 41.59 2.16 -6.58
N LEU A 817 41.04 2.00 -7.78
CA LEU A 817 41.72 2.37 -9.05
C LEU A 817 41.17 3.62 -9.77
N CYS A 818 40.05 4.22 -9.31
CA CYS A 818 39.40 5.34 -10.00
C CYS A 818 39.61 6.70 -9.29
N ARG A 819 40.87 7.15 -9.15
CA ARG A 819 41.20 8.55 -8.82
C ARG A 819 42.59 8.95 -9.32
N GLY A 820 42.69 9.46 -10.56
CA GLY A 820 43.99 9.88 -11.11
C GLY A 820 44.00 10.53 -12.51
N ILE A 821 43.92 11.87 -12.53
CA ILE A 821 44.49 12.78 -13.56
C ILE A 821 43.73 12.88 -14.90
N LEU A 822 43.94 14.00 -15.61
CA LEU A 822 43.13 14.58 -16.70
C LEU A 822 43.92 14.82 -18.00
N ASN A 823 43.16 15.07 -19.07
CA ASN A 823 43.41 15.97 -20.23
C ASN A 823 43.80 15.42 -21.63
N LYS A 824 43.09 16.01 -22.61
CA LYS A 824 43.36 16.29 -24.03
C LYS A 824 43.12 15.24 -25.14
N ASP A 825 42.12 15.59 -25.97
CA ASP A 825 42.15 15.76 -27.44
C ASP A 825 43.10 14.82 -28.21
N ASP A 826 42.65 13.87 -29.04
CA ASP A 826 41.98 14.14 -30.33
C ASP A 826 41.14 12.94 -30.86
N TYR A 827 40.27 13.19 -31.85
CA TYR A 827 39.49 12.15 -32.56
C TYR A 827 40.28 11.57 -33.77
N PRO A 828 39.89 10.37 -34.27
CA PRO A 828 39.35 10.40 -35.63
C PRO A 828 38.10 9.54 -35.87
N SER A 829 37.21 10.15 -36.64
CA SER A 829 36.11 9.59 -37.43
C SER A 829 36.67 8.82 -38.68
N THR A 830 35.95 8.14 -39.60
CA THR A 830 34.51 8.11 -40.00
C THR A 830 34.23 7.07 -41.14
N LEU A 831 32.96 7.02 -41.63
CA LEU A 831 32.52 6.70 -43.03
C LEU A 831 32.58 5.19 -43.47
N TYR A 832 31.72 4.62 -44.35
CA TYR A 832 30.41 4.95 -44.99
C TYR A 832 29.91 3.67 -45.77
N SER A 833 28.77 3.53 -46.48
CA SER A 833 27.54 4.31 -46.79
C SER A 833 26.47 3.43 -47.49
N ARG A 834 25.18 3.84 -47.45
CA ARG A 834 24.09 3.73 -48.48
C ARG A 834 23.91 2.48 -49.37
N VAL A 835 22.65 2.07 -49.58
CA VAL A 835 21.83 2.38 -50.79
C VAL A 835 20.32 2.19 -50.50
N ASP A 836 19.50 2.91 -51.26
CA ASP A 836 18.10 3.28 -51.05
C ASP A 836 17.01 2.24 -51.45
N ASP A 837 15.81 2.46 -50.91
CA ASP A 837 14.41 2.23 -51.35
C ASP A 837 13.99 1.22 -52.46
N GLY A 838 12.80 0.63 -52.24
CA GLY A 838 11.98 -0.13 -53.22
C GLY A 838 11.45 -1.47 -52.65
N GLU A 839 10.20 -1.91 -52.88
CA GLU A 839 9.06 -1.29 -53.57
C GLU A 839 7.73 -1.96 -53.13
N THR A 840 6.60 -1.29 -53.41
CA THR A 840 5.18 -1.78 -53.47
C THR A 840 4.82 -3.19 -52.95
N SER A 841 3.94 -3.38 -51.95
CA SER A 841 2.49 -3.13 -51.94
C SER A 841 1.63 -3.92 -52.95
N SER A 842 0.93 -4.97 -52.49
CA SER A 842 -0.39 -5.42 -53.00
C SER A 842 -0.94 -6.51 -52.04
N LEU A 843 -2.18 -6.48 -51.52
CA LEU A 843 -3.56 -6.35 -52.08
C LEU A 843 -4.23 -7.71 -52.31
N LEU A 844 -5.57 -7.71 -52.21
CA LEU A 844 -6.52 -8.83 -52.30
C LEU A 844 -6.50 -9.75 -51.06
N LEU A 845 -7.52 -9.80 -50.20
CA LEU A 845 -8.96 -10.08 -50.43
C LEU A 845 -9.21 -11.37 -51.22
N ASN A 846 -9.70 -12.40 -50.51
CA ASN A 846 -11.01 -12.94 -50.86
C ASN A 846 -11.68 -13.65 -49.66
N PRO A 847 -12.95 -13.37 -49.33
CA PRO A 847 -13.72 -14.11 -48.33
C PRO A 847 -14.54 -15.27 -48.96
N ALA A 848 -14.81 -16.30 -48.17
CA ALA A 848 -15.85 -17.31 -48.38
C ALA A 848 -16.21 -17.89 -46.98
N ASN A 849 -17.47 -17.80 -46.51
CA ASN A 849 -18.64 -18.61 -46.90
C ASN A 849 -18.51 -20.10 -46.47
N VAL A 850 -19.50 -20.77 -45.86
CA VAL A 850 -20.96 -20.48 -45.79
C VAL A 850 -21.52 -20.62 -44.36
N MET A 851 -22.56 -19.82 -44.14
CA MET A 851 -23.50 -19.67 -43.02
C MET A 851 -24.34 -20.92 -42.64
N SER A 852 -24.90 -20.89 -41.42
CA SER A 852 -26.32 -21.19 -41.12
C SER A 852 -26.61 -20.69 -39.69
N ASP A 853 -27.24 -19.54 -39.43
CA ASP A 853 -28.57 -19.02 -39.83
C ASP A 853 -29.73 -19.73 -39.11
N SER A 854 -30.08 -19.21 -37.93
CA SER A 854 -31.44 -18.84 -37.47
C SER A 854 -31.30 -18.34 -36.01
N ASP A 855 -31.52 -17.07 -35.65
CA ASP A 855 -32.65 -16.15 -35.89
C ASP A 855 -33.86 -16.51 -34.98
N ASP A 856 -34.47 -15.61 -34.20
CA ASP A 856 -34.12 -14.20 -33.90
C ASP A 856 -34.90 -13.69 -32.65
N ASP A 857 -34.67 -12.42 -32.27
CA ASP A 857 -35.58 -11.54 -31.48
C ASP A 857 -35.88 -11.87 -29.98
N MET A 858 -36.07 -10.89 -29.07
CA MET A 858 -35.93 -9.42 -29.19
C MET A 858 -35.60 -8.74 -27.85
N LEU A 859 -35.05 -7.53 -27.99
CA LEU A 859 -34.82 -6.43 -27.04
C LEU A 859 -35.84 -6.25 -25.89
N ILE A 860 -35.34 -5.92 -24.70
CA ILE A 860 -35.25 -4.55 -24.15
C ILE A 860 -33.99 -4.45 -23.27
#